data_AF-A0AAX4KIZ5-F1
#
_entry.id   AF-A0AAX4KIZ5-F1
#
_cell.length_a   1.000
_cell.length_b   1.000
_cell.length_c   1.000
_cell.angle_alpha   90.00
_cell.angle_beta   90.00
_cell.angle_gamma   90.00
#
_symmetry.space_group_name_H-M   'P 1'
#
loop_
_entity.id
_entity.type
_entity.pdbx_description
1 polymer ?
#
loop_
_entity_poly.entity_id
_entity_poly.type
_entity_poly.pdbx_seq_one_letter_code
_entity_poly.pdbx_strand_id
1 'polypeptide(L)'
;MHLPRQHASTTSTKLSNPTASEANIGGVSAAGLIQQADSHWDVSATSILAAWVACMVGILLILLLYSTVRLKWRRIYLPRWKLRKPSQPREEKEENRLRLAQMSKRGQKEYLVKKFKEEPEYYPGFIKKKDPGDEKGYRWVEKEDDGVWSGKAPKAPISYFGWIKPNWEDTMTELMAILPKWFCCCWSVLGLRFCVWKRGQKKRKTILEQDIKGLKMLGLDAVIYLMFLRLLKYLFAAISVLAVCMAFANYYINTETIYGSTNALSSSSSNNPTANDTKSDNGNMTNIIDNPNLLTAANIKSNGLLVHVSFEIIVTMLVIIFVLKACTHYARLVKEWAKMNRNEISFKTLFITNLSISKTTTTGAKKQITNLVLGENLQNIPCEVWFAVHKLNPLEKRIEKFKKEAFSKAIEAVAMETFYEGQEGQRNHVYDSCWDRVMGRSKNARTKVNEALKEKHQIEEVQELIRYEQDGSNWKDLNGTVTAAFITLPTARQAKTILSQRKGDLAQAGYTLQKAPRTHNVLWKNLEKDAKAKHSSAIFGKLALLFAIDRYPKLKQMQEDSQVWKVIFMIIEGVLPAAVAAIFAYFLPYIMRELNRWSGSITRGQLDKDQIRQVFIFLLVSNFVVFGLIGVLYETISGIYSKIGEESIGDIYKSIGDLPAKITRAYISQSLYWFSWYPIRSIVMWLQLLQVPRLILKTPQLLKFKTPQDLAEVTLAIHFELALEVSFIIFAMCVGLVYAPLAPIVVIGATIHFWSAHIVHSQALKFVNDTKETDGECWWVIINRLLVGTVFMQCLMVLSVTLKTQSPPMSIAAALPIFLIVLFKLYLNKHYKDDNLNILYDGESELEQGEKEIIEKYVPDILRYDWMPRGKTVKNKKLMDRAKQKIPGLRELMMVGTHGSNTDNKLRQKRRMFRKKS
;
A
#
# COMPACT_ATOMS: atom_id res chain seq x y z
N MET A 1 21.74 35.29 -54.58
CA MET A 1 21.40 34.52 -53.36
C MET A 1 22.59 34.63 -52.43
N HIS A 2 22.67 35.76 -51.73
CA HIS A 2 23.86 36.24 -51.02
C HIS A 2 23.64 36.10 -49.52
N LEU A 3 24.53 35.37 -48.86
CA LEU A 3 24.81 35.51 -47.44
C LEU A 3 26.06 36.39 -47.30
N PRO A 4 26.02 37.40 -46.41
CA PRO A 4 27.24 37.79 -45.71
C PRO A 4 27.06 38.04 -44.20
N ARG A 5 28.09 37.56 -43.48
CA ARG A 5 28.82 38.15 -42.33
C ARG A 5 28.16 39.15 -41.35
N GLN A 6 28.24 38.75 -40.08
CA GLN A 6 28.85 39.42 -38.90
C GLN A 6 28.87 40.96 -38.83
N HIS A 7 28.42 41.51 -37.68
CA HIS A 7 29.23 42.36 -36.80
C HIS A 7 28.67 42.40 -35.36
N ALA A 8 29.59 42.33 -34.38
CA ALA A 8 29.45 42.58 -32.94
C ALA A 8 29.28 44.10 -32.69
N SER A 9 29.12 44.72 -31.52
CA SER A 9 29.19 44.47 -30.06
C SER A 9 28.93 45.85 -29.43
N THR A 10 28.37 45.95 -28.21
CA THR A 10 28.85 46.91 -27.18
C THR A 10 28.03 46.78 -25.89
N THR A 11 28.62 46.16 -24.87
CA THR A 11 28.37 46.56 -23.48
C THR A 11 29.74 46.62 -22.81
N SER A 12 30.03 47.80 -22.29
CA SER A 12 31.34 48.25 -21.83
C SER A 12 31.89 47.45 -20.66
N THR A 13 33.07 46.88 -20.88
CA THR A 13 34.04 46.50 -19.86
C THR A 13 34.60 47.72 -19.13
N LYS A 14 34.51 47.77 -17.80
CA LYS A 14 35.47 48.52 -16.97
C LYS A 14 36.52 47.53 -16.47
N LEU A 15 37.73 47.74 -16.96
CA LEU A 15 38.97 47.07 -16.57
C LEU A 15 39.63 47.88 -15.44
N SER A 16 40.04 47.23 -14.36
CA SER A 16 41.21 47.66 -13.58
C SER A 16 41.99 46.42 -13.13
N ASN A 17 43.29 46.48 -13.39
CA ASN A 17 44.30 45.43 -13.40
C ASN A 17 44.81 45.04 -11.97
N PRO A 18 45.70 44.02 -11.85
CA PRO A 18 45.68 43.02 -10.78
C PRO A 18 46.75 43.22 -9.70
N THR A 19 46.57 42.57 -8.55
CA THR A 19 47.69 42.13 -7.69
C THR A 19 47.36 40.88 -6.87
N ALA A 20 48.23 39.88 -7.04
CA ALA A 20 48.60 38.80 -6.12
C ALA A 20 47.58 37.70 -5.74
N SER A 21 47.72 36.59 -6.49
CA SER A 21 47.75 35.19 -6.04
C SER A 21 46.52 34.59 -5.34
N GLU A 22 45.63 33.98 -6.13
CA GLU A 22 45.00 32.70 -5.74
C GLU A 22 44.98 31.74 -6.94
N ALA A 23 45.55 30.56 -6.73
CA ALA A 23 45.67 29.50 -7.70
C ALA A 23 44.31 28.88 -8.02
N ASN A 24 43.78 29.18 -9.20
CA ASN A 24 42.63 28.47 -9.76
C ASN A 24 43.04 27.08 -10.27
N ILE A 25 42.82 26.05 -9.45
CA ILE A 25 42.77 24.65 -9.87
C ILE A 25 41.33 24.18 -9.72
N GLY A 26 40.59 24.15 -10.85
CA GLY A 26 39.54 23.19 -11.22
C GLY A 26 38.64 22.51 -10.18
N GLY A 27 38.32 23.15 -9.06
CA GLY A 27 37.30 22.72 -8.12
C GLY A 27 36.05 23.58 -8.33
N VAL A 28 34.87 22.96 -8.40
CA VAL A 28 33.62 23.72 -8.21
C VAL A 28 33.76 24.42 -6.86
N SER A 29 33.89 25.75 -6.88
CA SER A 29 34.00 26.55 -5.67
C SER A 29 32.82 26.23 -4.75
N ALA A 30 33.08 26.09 -3.44
CA ALA A 30 32.05 25.86 -2.43
C ALA A 30 30.93 26.92 -2.51
N ALA A 31 31.28 28.17 -2.84
CA ALA A 31 30.33 29.24 -3.10
C ALA A 31 29.47 28.96 -4.34
N GLY A 32 30.04 28.35 -5.38
CA GLY A 32 29.31 27.89 -6.57
C GLY A 32 28.34 26.76 -6.27
N LEU A 33 28.70 25.81 -5.38
CA LEU A 33 27.80 24.74 -4.92
C LEU A 33 26.67 25.25 -4.02
N ILE A 34 26.96 26.23 -3.14
CA ILE A 34 25.96 26.89 -2.29
C ILE A 34 25.01 27.72 -3.15
N GLN A 35 25.52 28.52 -4.09
CA GLN A 35 24.72 29.31 -5.01
C GLN A 35 23.90 28.41 -5.96
N GLN A 36 24.44 27.25 -6.35
CA GLN A 36 23.72 26.24 -7.12
C GLN A 36 22.65 25.53 -6.28
N ALA A 37 22.87 25.30 -4.98
CA ALA A 37 21.87 24.75 -4.07
C ALA A 37 20.75 25.77 -3.78
N ASP A 38 21.08 27.03 -3.53
CA ASP A 38 20.10 28.09 -3.31
C ASP A 38 19.26 28.35 -4.57
N SER A 39 19.91 28.43 -5.75
CA SER A 39 19.21 28.55 -7.04
C SER A 39 18.44 27.28 -7.45
N HIS A 40 18.78 26.10 -6.92
CA HIS A 40 18.03 24.87 -7.15
C HIS A 40 16.66 24.87 -6.43
N TRP A 41 16.52 25.65 -5.34
CA TRP A 41 15.28 25.74 -4.57
C TRP A 41 14.47 27.02 -4.85
N ASP A 42 15.10 28.07 -5.40
CA ASP A 42 14.41 29.29 -5.86
C ASP A 42 13.67 29.05 -7.19
N VAL A 43 12.45 28.54 -7.06
CA VAL A 43 11.53 28.33 -8.18
C VAL A 43 10.56 29.51 -8.25
N SER A 44 10.56 30.24 -9.37
CA SER A 44 9.66 31.38 -9.57
C SER A 44 8.19 30.94 -9.48
N ALA A 45 7.34 31.74 -8.83
CA ALA A 45 5.92 31.36 -8.64
C ALA A 45 5.18 31.13 -9.97
N THR A 46 5.61 31.82 -11.04
CA THR A 46 5.10 31.63 -12.41
C THR A 46 5.37 30.23 -12.95
N SER A 47 6.57 29.70 -12.71
CA SER A 47 6.94 28.34 -13.14
C SER A 47 6.16 27.28 -12.36
N ILE A 48 5.89 27.50 -11.07
CA ILE A 48 5.05 26.62 -10.26
C ILE A 48 3.62 26.62 -10.81
N LEU A 49 3.01 27.78 -11.03
CA LEU A 49 1.66 27.88 -11.57
C LEU A 49 1.55 27.23 -12.97
N ALA A 50 2.53 27.46 -13.84
CA ALA A 50 2.59 26.81 -15.15
C ALA A 50 2.66 25.27 -15.03
N ALA A 51 3.47 24.75 -14.09
CA ALA A 51 3.53 23.33 -13.81
C ALA A 51 2.18 22.78 -13.32
N TRP A 52 1.47 23.49 -12.46
CA TRP A 52 0.14 23.10 -11.99
C TRP A 52 -0.89 23.04 -13.12
N VAL A 53 -0.90 24.03 -14.01
CA VAL A 53 -1.77 24.04 -15.19
C VAL A 53 -1.46 22.85 -16.10
N ALA A 54 -0.18 22.60 -16.38
CA ALA A 54 0.26 21.43 -17.14
C ALA A 54 -0.18 20.12 -16.47
N CYS A 55 -0.10 20.04 -15.13
CA CYS A 55 -0.58 18.89 -14.38
C CYS A 55 -2.08 18.65 -14.57
N MET A 56 -2.90 19.71 -14.48
CA MET A 56 -4.35 19.62 -14.66
C MET A 56 -4.73 19.16 -16.07
N VAL A 57 -4.08 19.73 -17.10
CA VAL A 57 -4.27 19.31 -18.49
C VAL A 57 -3.89 17.83 -18.67
N GLY A 58 -2.75 17.41 -18.10
CA GLY A 58 -2.32 16.01 -18.11
C GLY A 58 -3.33 15.07 -17.47
N ILE A 59 -3.90 15.42 -16.32
CA ILE A 59 -4.93 14.63 -15.63
C ILE A 59 -6.19 14.50 -16.50
N LEU A 60 -6.65 15.59 -17.13
CA LEU A 60 -7.81 15.55 -18.03
C LEU A 60 -7.58 14.61 -19.23
N LEU A 61 -6.40 14.66 -19.84
CA LEU A 61 -6.03 13.76 -20.93
C LEU A 61 -6.02 12.29 -20.48
N ILE A 62 -5.46 12.02 -19.29
CA ILE A 62 -5.44 10.69 -18.68
C ILE A 62 -6.87 10.17 -18.44
N LEU A 63 -7.77 11.02 -17.94
CA LEU A 63 -9.17 10.67 -17.70
C LEU A 63 -9.90 10.29 -18.99
N LEU A 64 -9.72 11.07 -20.06
CA LEU A 64 -10.29 10.79 -21.38
C LEU A 64 -9.74 9.48 -21.94
N LEU A 65 -8.42 9.27 -21.87
CA LEU A 65 -7.77 8.06 -22.34
C LEU A 65 -8.24 6.82 -21.56
N TYR A 66 -8.31 6.90 -20.23
CA TYR A 66 -8.79 5.80 -19.40
C TYR A 66 -10.24 5.42 -19.74
N SER A 67 -11.09 6.42 -19.92
CA SER A 67 -12.50 6.25 -20.24
C SER A 67 -12.72 5.50 -21.58
N THR A 68 -11.90 5.80 -22.59
CA THR A 68 -11.93 5.09 -23.89
C THR A 68 -11.40 3.66 -23.80
N VAL A 69 -10.23 3.46 -23.17
CA VAL A 69 -9.48 2.20 -23.24
C VAL A 69 -10.07 1.12 -22.32
N ARG A 70 -10.57 1.49 -21.13
CA ARG A 70 -11.04 0.56 -20.09
C ARG A 70 -12.07 -0.47 -20.61
N LEU A 71 -13.05 -0.02 -21.39
CA LEU A 71 -14.13 -0.87 -21.90
C LEU A 71 -13.72 -1.70 -23.12
N LYS A 72 -12.73 -1.24 -23.88
CA LYS A 72 -12.15 -1.97 -25.02
C LYS A 72 -11.23 -3.09 -24.51
N TRP A 73 -10.46 -2.83 -23.46
CA TRP A 73 -9.43 -3.74 -22.91
C TRP A 73 -9.84 -4.32 -21.54
N ARG A 74 -11.08 -4.82 -21.42
CA ARG A 74 -11.69 -5.26 -20.14
C ARG A 74 -10.88 -6.32 -19.38
N ARG A 75 -10.14 -7.18 -20.09
CA ARG A 75 -9.34 -8.24 -19.48
C ARG A 75 -8.14 -7.71 -18.69
N ILE A 76 -7.64 -6.52 -19.05
CA ILE A 76 -6.52 -5.86 -18.39
C ILE A 76 -7.01 -4.91 -17.31
N TYR A 77 -8.01 -4.07 -17.63
CA TYR A 77 -8.52 -3.03 -16.73
C TYR A 77 -9.59 -3.49 -15.74
N LEU A 78 -10.28 -4.61 -16.02
CA LEU A 78 -11.33 -5.19 -15.16
C LEU A 78 -11.09 -6.69 -14.90
N PRO A 79 -9.91 -7.11 -14.39
CA PRO A 79 -9.59 -8.52 -14.16
C PRO A 79 -10.58 -9.20 -13.19
N ARG A 80 -11.06 -8.47 -12.17
CA ARG A 80 -12.06 -8.96 -11.20
C ARG A 80 -13.42 -9.26 -11.82
N TRP A 81 -13.70 -8.77 -13.04
CA TRP A 81 -14.98 -9.02 -13.71
C TRP A 81 -15.24 -10.52 -13.98
N LYS A 82 -14.19 -11.34 -14.15
CA LYS A 82 -14.32 -12.79 -14.33
C LYS A 82 -14.90 -13.51 -13.10
N LEU A 83 -14.73 -12.95 -11.90
CA LEU A 83 -15.30 -13.51 -10.65
C LEU A 83 -16.82 -13.29 -10.57
N ARG A 84 -17.35 -12.33 -11.31
CA ARG A 84 -18.76 -11.90 -11.25
C ARG A 84 -19.74 -12.81 -12.02
N LYS A 85 -19.36 -14.01 -12.47
CA LYS A 85 -20.27 -14.85 -13.28
C LYS A 85 -21.45 -15.35 -12.43
N PRO A 86 -22.67 -14.85 -12.65
CA PRO A 86 -23.79 -15.27 -11.82
C PRO A 86 -24.08 -16.76 -11.99
N SER A 87 -24.50 -17.40 -10.90
CA SER A 87 -25.06 -18.76 -10.88
C SER A 87 -26.43 -18.76 -11.55
N GLN A 88 -26.44 -18.63 -12.88
CA GLN A 88 -27.66 -18.85 -13.66
C GLN A 88 -27.87 -20.36 -13.84
N PRO A 89 -29.12 -20.86 -13.63
CA PRO A 89 -29.53 -22.19 -14.03
C PRO A 89 -29.18 -22.48 -15.50
N ARG A 90 -28.98 -23.76 -15.86
CA ARG A 90 -28.62 -24.12 -17.24
C ARG A 90 -29.73 -23.75 -18.22
N GLU A 91 -30.97 -24.02 -17.86
CA GLU A 91 -32.18 -23.67 -18.63
C GLU A 91 -32.24 -22.17 -18.93
N GLU A 92 -32.07 -21.30 -17.92
CA GLU A 92 -32.07 -19.84 -18.11
C GLU A 92 -30.95 -19.39 -19.06
N LYS A 93 -29.78 -20.04 -19.05
CA LYS A 93 -28.68 -19.70 -19.98
C LYS A 93 -29.02 -20.03 -21.41
N GLU A 94 -29.68 -21.17 -21.64
CA GLU A 94 -30.11 -21.61 -22.96
C GLU A 94 -31.23 -20.73 -23.48
N GLU A 95 -32.24 -20.43 -22.65
CA GLU A 95 -33.32 -19.51 -22.99
C GLU A 95 -32.79 -18.10 -23.30
N ASN A 96 -31.89 -17.57 -22.48
CA ASN A 96 -31.22 -16.29 -22.75
C ASN A 96 -30.47 -16.30 -24.09
N ARG A 97 -29.83 -17.43 -24.44
CA ARG A 97 -29.08 -17.57 -25.69
C ARG A 97 -30.03 -17.60 -26.90
N LEU A 98 -31.16 -18.28 -26.80
CA LEU A 98 -32.20 -18.32 -27.83
C LEU A 98 -32.85 -16.95 -28.01
N ARG A 99 -33.25 -16.28 -26.92
CA ARG A 99 -33.78 -14.91 -26.96
C ARG A 99 -32.82 -13.92 -27.60
N LEU A 100 -31.54 -13.98 -27.26
CA LEU A 100 -30.51 -13.11 -27.88
C LEU A 100 -30.35 -13.40 -29.37
N ALA A 101 -30.45 -14.66 -29.81
CA ALA A 101 -30.34 -15.04 -31.21
C ALA A 101 -31.53 -14.52 -32.06
N GLN A 102 -32.71 -14.38 -31.45
CA GLN A 102 -33.93 -13.87 -32.11
C GLN A 102 -34.00 -12.33 -32.21
N MET A 103 -33.24 -11.60 -31.37
CA MET A 103 -33.29 -10.13 -31.32
C MET A 103 -32.37 -9.44 -32.34
N SER A 104 -32.80 -8.31 -32.89
CA SER A 104 -31.94 -7.37 -33.63
C SER A 104 -30.79 -6.83 -32.76
N LYS A 105 -29.66 -6.40 -33.36
CA LYS A 105 -28.47 -5.87 -32.65
C LYS A 105 -28.82 -4.75 -31.65
N ARG A 106 -29.76 -3.87 -31.99
CA ARG A 106 -30.24 -2.81 -31.09
C ARG A 106 -31.02 -3.39 -29.91
N GLY A 107 -31.94 -4.31 -30.17
CA GLY A 107 -32.71 -5.02 -29.14
C GLY A 107 -31.82 -5.85 -28.21
N GLN A 108 -30.77 -6.49 -28.74
CA GLN A 108 -29.75 -7.18 -27.93
C GLN A 108 -29.06 -6.22 -26.96
N LYS A 109 -28.67 -5.03 -27.42
CA LYS A 109 -28.02 -4.02 -26.56
C LYS A 109 -28.97 -3.54 -25.46
N GLU A 110 -30.23 -3.25 -25.79
CA GLU A 110 -31.24 -2.82 -24.83
C GLU A 110 -31.54 -3.92 -23.79
N TYR A 111 -31.69 -5.17 -24.24
CA TYR A 111 -31.85 -6.32 -23.36
C TYR A 111 -30.67 -6.51 -22.40
N LEU A 112 -29.44 -6.42 -22.92
CA LEU A 112 -28.23 -6.52 -22.09
C LEU A 112 -28.11 -5.37 -21.09
N VAL A 113 -28.52 -4.16 -21.46
CA VAL A 113 -28.55 -3.01 -20.54
C VAL A 113 -29.62 -3.19 -19.47
N LYS A 114 -30.81 -3.67 -19.83
CA LYS A 114 -31.90 -3.98 -18.87
C LYS A 114 -31.47 -5.06 -17.88
N LYS A 115 -30.95 -6.18 -18.39
CA LYS A 115 -30.38 -7.27 -17.60
C LYS A 115 -29.26 -6.77 -16.69
N PHE A 116 -28.36 -5.93 -17.22
CA PHE A 116 -27.31 -5.32 -16.42
C PHE A 116 -27.90 -4.47 -15.29
N LYS A 117 -28.95 -3.67 -15.52
CA LYS A 117 -29.60 -2.87 -14.45
C LYS A 117 -30.19 -3.76 -13.35
N GLU A 118 -30.82 -4.87 -13.70
CA GLU A 118 -31.44 -5.83 -12.78
C GLU A 118 -30.43 -6.68 -11.97
N GLU A 119 -29.19 -6.82 -12.44
CA GLU A 119 -28.16 -7.56 -11.71
C GLU A 119 -27.78 -6.91 -10.36
N PRO A 120 -27.45 -7.74 -9.35
CA PRO A 120 -27.00 -7.26 -8.04
C PRO A 120 -25.69 -6.46 -8.14
N GLU A 121 -25.48 -5.60 -7.16
CA GLU A 121 -24.33 -4.70 -7.09
C GLU A 121 -23.00 -5.43 -6.93
N TYR A 122 -22.98 -6.63 -6.33
CA TYR A 122 -21.80 -7.49 -6.20
C TYR A 122 -22.14 -8.97 -6.38
N TYR A 123 -21.14 -9.79 -6.76
CA TYR A 123 -21.27 -11.24 -6.89
C TYR A 123 -19.90 -11.92 -6.67
N PRO A 124 -19.80 -13.13 -6.08
CA PRO A 124 -20.87 -14.02 -5.58
C PRO A 124 -21.59 -13.49 -4.34
N GLY A 125 -22.74 -14.09 -3.99
CA GLY A 125 -23.52 -13.70 -2.80
C GLY A 125 -25.01 -13.54 -3.05
N PHE A 126 -25.46 -13.58 -4.31
CA PHE A 126 -26.88 -13.61 -4.66
C PHE A 126 -27.15 -14.80 -5.57
N ILE A 127 -28.26 -15.47 -5.35
CA ILE A 127 -28.74 -16.59 -6.19
C ILE A 127 -30.06 -16.15 -6.82
N LYS A 128 -30.28 -16.53 -8.08
CA LYS A 128 -31.58 -16.38 -8.72
C LYS A 128 -32.48 -17.54 -8.29
N LYS A 129 -33.58 -17.25 -7.59
CA LYS A 129 -34.64 -18.21 -7.31
C LYS A 129 -35.86 -17.89 -8.20
N LYS A 130 -36.59 -18.90 -8.64
CA LYS A 130 -37.85 -18.72 -9.39
C LYS A 130 -38.90 -18.26 -8.38
N ASP A 131 -39.57 -17.13 -8.63
CA ASP A 131 -40.62 -16.67 -7.73
C ASP A 131 -41.87 -17.55 -7.95
N PRO A 132 -42.47 -18.13 -6.88
CA PRO A 132 -43.63 -19.02 -7.02
C PRO A 132 -44.90 -18.33 -7.51
N GLY A 133 -45.01 -17.00 -7.36
CA GLY A 133 -46.21 -16.21 -7.64
C GLY A 133 -46.16 -15.34 -8.89
N ASP A 134 -45.10 -15.43 -9.71
CA ASP A 134 -44.95 -14.61 -10.92
C ASP A 134 -44.54 -15.52 -12.10
N GLU A 135 -45.43 -15.71 -13.09
CA GLU A 135 -45.19 -16.59 -14.24
C GLU A 135 -43.99 -16.15 -15.11
N LYS A 136 -43.50 -14.92 -14.91
CA LYS A 136 -42.55 -14.27 -15.83
C LYS A 136 -41.13 -14.00 -15.30
N GLY A 137 -40.70 -14.44 -14.11
CA GLY A 137 -39.30 -14.12 -13.74
C GLY A 137 -38.63 -14.76 -12.52
N TYR A 138 -37.30 -14.85 -12.62
CA TYR A 138 -36.39 -15.15 -11.52
C TYR A 138 -36.08 -13.88 -10.70
N ARG A 139 -36.08 -13.97 -9.37
CA ARG A 139 -35.68 -12.89 -8.46
C ARG A 139 -34.32 -13.17 -7.83
N TRP A 140 -33.55 -12.10 -7.63
CA TRP A 140 -32.28 -12.15 -6.90
C TRP A 140 -32.53 -12.16 -5.40
N VAL A 141 -32.05 -13.20 -4.73
CA VAL A 141 -32.10 -13.36 -3.27
C VAL A 141 -30.67 -13.45 -2.74
N GLU A 142 -30.35 -12.75 -1.65
CA GLU A 142 -29.03 -12.86 -1.00
C GLU A 142 -28.88 -14.29 -0.47
N LYS A 143 -27.71 -14.91 -0.73
CA LYS A 143 -27.40 -16.24 -0.21
C LYS A 143 -27.30 -16.14 1.32
N GLU A 144 -27.81 -17.15 2.02
CA GLU A 144 -27.59 -17.28 3.47
C GLU A 144 -26.10 -17.17 3.82
N ASP A 145 -25.81 -16.48 4.92
CA ASP A 145 -24.44 -16.21 5.35
C ASP A 145 -23.83 -17.46 6.00
N ASP A 146 -23.04 -18.20 5.22
CA ASP A 146 -22.24 -19.37 5.65
C ASP A 146 -21.24 -19.06 6.79
N GLY A 147 -21.12 -17.79 7.22
CA GLY A 147 -20.19 -17.34 8.27
C GLY A 147 -18.71 -17.31 7.84
N VAL A 148 -18.45 -17.44 6.53
CA VAL A 148 -17.12 -17.38 5.90
C VAL A 148 -17.12 -16.30 4.83
N TRP A 149 -16.29 -15.27 5.01
CA TRP A 149 -16.16 -14.23 4.00
C TRP A 149 -15.39 -14.72 2.77
N SER A 150 -15.86 -14.30 1.60
CA SER A 150 -15.13 -14.45 0.33
C SER A 150 -15.21 -13.16 -0.46
N GLY A 151 -14.13 -12.81 -1.17
CA GLY A 151 -14.06 -11.57 -1.95
C GLY A 151 -15.10 -11.50 -3.07
N LYS A 152 -15.95 -10.47 -3.06
CA LYS A 152 -17.04 -10.28 -4.03
C LYS A 152 -16.68 -9.20 -5.06
N ALA A 153 -16.93 -9.45 -6.34
CA ALA A 153 -16.62 -8.49 -7.41
C ALA A 153 -17.77 -7.49 -7.61
N PRO A 154 -17.49 -6.17 -7.62
CA PRO A 154 -18.51 -5.15 -7.84
C PRO A 154 -18.97 -5.08 -9.30
N LYS A 155 -20.17 -4.55 -9.49
CA LYS A 155 -20.77 -4.21 -10.78
C LYS A 155 -20.00 -3.05 -11.43
N ALA A 156 -19.32 -3.34 -12.54
CA ALA A 156 -18.59 -2.33 -13.29
C ALA A 156 -19.53 -1.53 -14.22
N PRO A 157 -19.59 -0.19 -14.12
CA PRO A 157 -20.43 0.63 -14.97
C PRO A 157 -19.95 0.59 -16.43
N ILE A 158 -20.91 0.50 -17.35
CA ILE A 158 -20.69 0.35 -18.81
C ILE A 158 -20.59 1.70 -19.52
N SER A 159 -21.13 2.78 -18.95
CA SER A 159 -21.08 4.12 -19.56
C SER A 159 -19.66 4.70 -19.55
N TYR A 160 -19.35 5.57 -20.52
CA TYR A 160 -18.05 6.22 -20.71
C TYR A 160 -17.51 6.84 -19.41
N PHE A 161 -18.15 7.89 -18.87
CA PHE A 161 -17.83 8.44 -17.54
C PHE A 161 -18.57 7.75 -16.38
N GLY A 162 -19.20 6.60 -16.64
CA GLY A 162 -20.02 5.90 -15.65
C GLY A 162 -19.23 5.41 -14.44
N TRP A 163 -17.91 5.28 -14.54
CA TRP A 163 -17.03 4.83 -13.46
C TRP A 163 -16.76 5.89 -12.39
N ILE A 164 -16.92 7.17 -12.70
CA ILE A 164 -16.79 8.28 -11.74
C ILE A 164 -18.04 8.36 -10.87
N LYS A 165 -19.22 8.11 -11.46
CA LYS A 165 -20.52 8.29 -10.81
C LYS A 165 -20.64 7.61 -9.43
N PRO A 166 -20.25 6.33 -9.23
CA PRO A 166 -20.31 5.70 -7.91
C PRO A 166 -19.43 6.41 -6.87
N ASN A 167 -18.22 6.83 -7.25
CA ASN A 167 -17.33 7.56 -6.34
C ASN A 167 -17.89 8.96 -6.02
N TRP A 168 -18.59 9.60 -6.96
CA TRP A 168 -19.25 10.88 -6.73
C TRP A 168 -20.44 10.73 -5.79
N GLU A 169 -21.28 9.71 -5.98
CA GLU A 169 -22.37 9.38 -5.06
C GLU A 169 -21.85 9.09 -3.65
N ASP A 170 -20.80 8.26 -3.55
CA ASP A 170 -20.08 7.95 -2.29
C ASP A 170 -19.53 9.24 -1.63
N THR A 171 -18.93 10.14 -2.41
CA THR A 171 -18.38 11.41 -1.89
C THR A 171 -19.48 12.36 -1.44
N MET A 172 -20.60 12.42 -2.15
CA MET A 172 -21.74 13.25 -1.78
C MET A 172 -22.37 12.75 -0.48
N THR A 173 -22.51 11.43 -0.29
CA THR A 173 -23.00 10.86 0.97
C THR A 173 -22.07 11.17 2.14
N GLU A 174 -20.77 11.13 1.92
CA GLU A 174 -19.76 11.47 2.93
C GLU A 174 -19.77 12.97 3.28
N LEU A 175 -19.82 13.86 2.28
CA LEU A 175 -19.86 15.32 2.48
C LEU A 175 -21.08 15.73 3.31
N MET A 176 -22.25 15.18 2.96
CA MET A 176 -23.51 15.45 3.65
C MET A 176 -23.53 14.93 5.11
N ALA A 177 -22.65 13.99 5.45
CA ALA A 177 -22.52 13.45 6.81
C ALA A 177 -21.46 14.21 7.65
N ILE A 178 -20.70 15.11 7.04
CA ILE A 178 -19.74 15.99 7.72
C ILE A 178 -20.37 17.38 7.93
N LEU A 179 -21.19 17.85 6.98
CA LEU A 179 -21.85 19.15 7.09
C LEU A 179 -22.86 19.17 8.25
N PRO A 180 -22.82 20.20 9.11
CA PRO A 180 -23.82 20.40 10.16
C PRO A 180 -25.22 20.53 9.56
N LYS A 181 -26.24 19.99 10.25
CA LYS A 181 -27.63 20.04 9.77
C LYS A 181 -28.12 21.48 9.52
N TRP A 182 -27.65 22.45 10.30
CA TRP A 182 -27.99 23.88 10.15
C TRP A 182 -27.38 24.51 8.90
N PHE A 183 -26.23 24.02 8.43
CA PHE A 183 -25.56 24.49 7.21
C PHE A 183 -26.39 24.15 5.96
N CYS A 184 -27.06 22.99 5.97
CA CYS A 184 -28.02 22.60 4.93
C CYS A 184 -29.29 23.47 4.92
N CYS A 185 -29.72 23.99 6.08
CA CYS A 185 -30.86 24.91 6.16
C CYS A 185 -30.52 26.28 5.58
N CYS A 186 -29.33 26.84 5.89
CA CYS A 186 -28.88 28.13 5.35
C CYS A 186 -28.71 28.11 3.82
N TRP A 187 -28.22 27.00 3.26
CA TRP A 187 -28.05 26.89 1.81
C TRP A 187 -29.39 26.81 1.03
N SER A 188 -30.47 26.39 1.69
CA SER A 188 -31.82 26.45 1.12
C SER A 188 -32.36 27.88 0.98
N VAL A 189 -31.87 28.80 1.83
CA VAL A 189 -32.19 30.23 1.78
C VAL A 189 -31.44 30.92 0.63
N LEU A 190 -30.23 30.45 0.27
CA LEU A 190 -29.40 30.99 -0.82
C LEU A 190 -29.79 30.53 -2.24
N GLY A 191 -30.96 29.89 -2.44
CA GLY A 191 -31.50 29.57 -3.77
C GLY A 191 -30.80 28.45 -4.57
N LEU A 192 -29.72 27.85 -4.06
CA LEU A 192 -29.04 26.72 -4.68
C LEU A 192 -29.84 25.42 -4.46
N ARG A 193 -30.61 25.01 -5.48
CA ARG A 193 -31.48 23.80 -5.50
C ARG A 193 -30.77 22.44 -5.36
N PHE A 194 -29.56 22.37 -4.81
CA PHE A 194 -28.84 21.10 -4.60
C PHE A 194 -29.41 20.26 -3.42
N CYS A 195 -30.22 20.86 -2.55
CA CYS A 195 -30.73 20.23 -1.32
C CYS A 195 -32.28 20.20 -1.20
N VAL A 196 -33.02 20.06 -2.31
CA VAL A 196 -34.49 19.90 -2.22
C VAL A 196 -34.85 18.45 -1.86
N TRP A 197 -35.47 18.27 -0.70
CA TRP A 197 -36.01 16.99 -0.21
C TRP A 197 -37.26 16.62 -1.04
N LYS A 198 -37.12 15.77 -2.07
CA LYS A 198 -38.29 15.21 -2.77
C LYS A 198 -38.92 14.10 -1.92
N ARG A 199 -40.18 14.28 -1.49
CA ARG A 199 -41.01 13.23 -0.88
C ARG A 199 -41.01 11.99 -1.79
N GLY A 200 -40.62 10.84 -1.25
CA GLY A 200 -40.63 9.53 -1.95
C GLY A 200 -39.27 8.89 -2.26
N GLN A 201 -38.13 9.51 -1.92
CA GLN A 201 -36.83 8.84 -2.09
C GLN A 201 -36.53 7.79 -1.01
N LYS A 202 -35.93 6.66 -1.44
CA LYS A 202 -35.34 5.63 -0.56
C LYS A 202 -34.46 6.26 0.53
N LYS A 203 -34.52 5.74 1.76
CA LYS A 203 -33.63 6.12 2.90
C LYS A 203 -32.20 6.35 2.39
N ARG A 204 -31.61 7.53 2.70
CA ARG A 204 -30.22 7.82 2.34
C ARG A 204 -29.30 6.80 2.99
N LYS A 205 -28.33 6.29 2.22
CA LYS A 205 -27.34 5.33 2.72
C LYS A 205 -26.47 6.00 3.79
N THR A 206 -26.29 5.34 4.93
CA THR A 206 -25.35 5.79 5.95
C THR A 206 -23.91 5.49 5.54
N ILE A 207 -22.92 6.22 6.08
CA ILE A 207 -21.48 5.92 5.85
C ILE A 207 -21.18 4.46 6.24
N LEU A 208 -21.79 3.99 7.34
CA LEU A 208 -21.62 2.62 7.81
C LEU A 208 -22.15 1.60 6.81
N GLU A 209 -23.33 1.80 6.23
CA GLU A 209 -23.87 0.92 5.18
C GLU A 209 -22.98 0.91 3.93
N GLN A 210 -22.44 2.07 3.53
CA GLN A 210 -21.51 2.18 2.41
C GLN A 210 -20.24 1.34 2.66
N ASP A 211 -19.65 1.45 3.85
CA ASP A 211 -18.42 0.75 4.19
C ASP A 211 -18.65 -0.74 4.48
N ILE A 212 -19.81 -1.14 5.05
CA ILE A 212 -20.22 -2.55 5.16
C ILE A 212 -20.36 -3.18 3.77
N LYS A 213 -20.93 -2.44 2.81
CA LYS A 213 -20.98 -2.86 1.41
C LYS A 213 -19.58 -2.98 0.81
N GLY A 214 -18.68 -2.03 1.09
CA GLY A 214 -17.26 -2.11 0.72
C GLY A 214 -16.57 -3.33 1.33
N LEU A 215 -16.87 -3.64 2.58
CA LEU A 215 -16.34 -4.76 3.36
C LEU A 215 -16.71 -6.10 2.74
N LYS A 216 -17.99 -6.26 2.35
CA LYS A 216 -18.48 -7.43 1.60
C LYS A 216 -17.75 -7.60 0.25
N MET A 217 -17.27 -6.53 -0.38
CA MET A 217 -16.61 -6.57 -1.70
C MET A 217 -15.09 -6.74 -1.65
N LEU A 218 -14.41 -6.03 -0.75
CA LEU A 218 -12.97 -5.81 -0.81
C LEU A 218 -12.20 -6.52 0.32
N GLY A 219 -12.84 -6.70 1.48
CA GLY A 219 -12.18 -7.11 2.71
C GLY A 219 -11.91 -5.93 3.64
N LEU A 220 -11.51 -6.23 4.88
CA LEU A 220 -11.34 -5.25 5.95
C LEU A 220 -10.11 -4.36 5.69
N ASP A 221 -8.99 -4.93 5.29
CA ASP A 221 -7.75 -4.18 4.99
C ASP A 221 -7.93 -3.10 3.92
N ALA A 222 -8.59 -3.46 2.82
CA ALA A 222 -8.85 -2.53 1.73
C ALA A 222 -9.78 -1.38 2.17
N VAL A 223 -10.80 -1.70 2.96
CA VAL A 223 -11.74 -0.69 3.48
C VAL A 223 -11.04 0.22 4.49
N ILE A 224 -10.18 -0.30 5.35
CA ILE A 224 -9.39 0.49 6.30
C ILE A 224 -8.50 1.49 5.56
N TYR A 225 -7.86 1.07 4.48
CA TYR A 225 -7.06 1.97 3.67
C TYR A 225 -7.90 3.05 2.98
N LEU A 226 -9.06 2.69 2.43
CA LEU A 226 -9.99 3.68 1.85
C LEU A 226 -10.53 4.65 2.92
N MET A 227 -10.77 4.16 4.13
CA MET A 227 -11.16 4.96 5.29
C MET A 227 -10.02 5.90 5.71
N PHE A 228 -8.76 5.45 5.69
CA PHE A 228 -7.60 6.30 5.93
C PHE A 228 -7.47 7.40 4.87
N LEU A 229 -7.61 7.07 3.59
CA LEU A 229 -7.63 8.09 2.52
C LEU A 229 -8.80 9.06 2.68
N ARG A 230 -9.98 8.59 3.10
CA ARG A 230 -11.13 9.43 3.41
C ARG A 230 -10.85 10.38 4.58
N LEU A 231 -10.21 9.87 5.64
CA LEU A 231 -9.76 10.66 6.79
C LEU A 231 -8.85 11.80 6.32
N LEU A 232 -7.82 11.50 5.52
CA LEU A 232 -6.90 12.51 5.00
C LEU A 232 -7.59 13.51 4.07
N LYS A 233 -8.43 13.04 3.15
CA LYS A 233 -9.19 13.86 2.20
C LYS A 233 -9.97 14.97 2.91
N TYR A 234 -10.69 14.63 3.98
CA TYR A 234 -11.52 15.61 4.72
C TYR A 234 -10.74 16.39 5.78
N LEU A 235 -9.76 15.77 6.43
CA LEU A 235 -8.88 16.48 7.38
C LEU A 235 -8.12 17.60 6.67
N PHE A 236 -7.45 17.31 5.56
CA PHE A 236 -6.73 18.32 4.80
C PHE A 236 -7.64 19.31 4.10
N ALA A 237 -8.84 18.92 3.66
CA ALA A 237 -9.82 19.88 3.16
C ALA A 237 -10.24 20.90 4.24
N ALA A 238 -10.46 20.45 5.48
CA ALA A 238 -10.77 21.35 6.60
C ALA A 238 -9.59 22.25 6.96
N ILE A 239 -8.37 21.69 7.04
CA ILE A 239 -7.15 22.48 7.30
C ILE A 239 -6.90 23.47 6.16
N SER A 240 -7.15 23.10 4.90
CA SER A 240 -6.96 23.96 3.73
C SER A 240 -7.84 25.21 3.77
N VAL A 241 -9.10 25.09 4.19
CA VAL A 241 -9.98 26.26 4.38
C VAL A 241 -9.38 27.23 5.40
N LEU A 242 -8.87 26.72 6.53
CA LEU A 242 -8.19 27.55 7.53
C LEU A 242 -6.85 28.09 7.02
N ALA A 243 -6.13 27.30 6.22
CA ALA A 243 -4.83 27.65 5.65
C ALA A 243 -4.93 28.81 4.66
N VAL A 244 -6.03 28.92 3.91
CA VAL A 244 -6.31 30.08 3.05
C VAL A 244 -6.47 31.34 3.89
N CYS A 245 -7.23 31.29 4.99
CA CYS A 245 -7.35 32.42 5.92
C CYS A 245 -6.00 32.79 6.53
N MET A 246 -5.18 31.79 6.88
CA MET A 246 -3.84 32.01 7.42
C MET A 246 -2.88 32.62 6.38
N ALA A 247 -2.94 32.17 5.13
CA ALA A 247 -2.13 32.74 4.05
C ALA A 247 -2.50 34.22 3.79
N PHE A 248 -3.79 34.56 3.88
CA PHE A 248 -4.24 35.95 3.79
C PHE A 248 -3.75 36.79 4.99
N ALA A 249 -3.81 36.25 6.20
CA ALA A 249 -3.25 36.90 7.39
C ALA A 249 -1.73 37.13 7.24
N ASN A 250 -0.99 36.14 6.73
CA ASN A 250 0.45 36.27 6.47
C ASN A 250 0.75 37.37 5.45
N TYR A 251 -0.03 37.43 4.36
CA TYR A 251 0.11 38.46 3.34
C TYR A 251 -0.06 39.86 3.95
N TYR A 252 -1.11 40.06 4.75
CA TYR A 252 -1.36 41.33 5.42
C TYR A 252 -0.24 41.71 6.39
N ILE A 253 0.19 40.78 7.25
CA ILE A 253 1.27 40.99 8.22
C ILE A 253 2.60 41.32 7.51
N ASN A 254 2.91 40.63 6.41
CA ASN A 254 4.15 40.84 5.66
C ASN A 254 4.14 42.11 4.79
N THR A 255 2.97 42.64 4.44
CA THR A 255 2.84 43.88 3.65
C THR A 255 2.78 45.14 4.52
N GLU A 256 2.24 45.06 5.74
CA GLU A 256 2.20 46.20 6.68
C GLU A 256 3.49 46.39 7.49
N THR A 257 4.34 45.36 7.59
CA THR A 257 5.64 45.49 8.25
C THR A 257 6.70 46.00 7.26
N ILE A 258 7.50 47.00 7.66
CA ILE A 258 8.51 47.75 6.84
C ILE A 258 9.56 46.84 6.13
N TYR A 259 9.57 45.54 6.41
CA TYR A 259 10.54 44.56 5.90
C TYR A 259 10.11 43.83 4.61
N GLY A 260 9.06 44.30 3.93
CA GLY A 260 8.71 43.85 2.57
C GLY A 260 9.76 44.23 1.49
N SER A 261 10.74 45.07 1.83
CA SER A 261 11.89 45.37 0.98
C SER A 261 13.01 44.35 1.19
N THR A 262 13.25 43.50 0.20
CA THR A 262 14.42 42.62 0.09
C THR A 262 15.71 43.40 -0.15
N ASN A 263 16.08 44.32 0.75
CA ASN A 263 17.41 44.95 0.76
C ASN A 263 18.38 44.27 1.74
N ALA A 264 17.98 43.17 2.39
CA ALA A 264 18.86 42.41 3.28
C ALA A 264 19.70 41.34 2.57
N LEU A 265 19.85 41.39 1.23
CA LEU A 265 20.75 40.51 0.46
C LEU A 265 21.90 41.23 -0.24
N SER A 266 22.13 42.52 0.05
CA SER A 266 23.34 43.23 -0.41
C SER A 266 23.76 44.30 0.59
N SER A 267 24.16 43.88 1.79
CA SER A 267 24.99 44.71 2.65
C SER A 267 26.30 43.99 2.89
N SER A 268 27.08 43.80 1.84
CA SER A 268 28.54 43.76 1.98
C SER A 268 28.96 45.12 2.52
N SER A 269 29.45 45.15 3.75
CA SER A 269 29.98 46.33 4.40
C SER A 269 31.07 46.98 3.53
N SER A 270 30.77 48.13 2.94
CA SER A 270 31.78 49.14 2.65
C SER A 270 31.24 50.50 3.08
N ASN A 271 31.76 50.97 4.22
CA ASN A 271 31.55 52.33 4.68
C ASN A 271 32.32 53.27 3.75
N ASN A 272 31.61 54.11 3.00
CA ASN A 272 32.13 55.38 2.51
C ASN A 272 30.95 56.36 2.43
N PRO A 273 30.95 57.45 3.22
CA PRO A 273 29.89 58.45 3.13
C PRO A 273 30.31 59.48 2.07
N THR A 274 29.64 59.48 0.91
CA THR A 274 29.47 60.70 0.10
C THR A 274 28.60 60.44 -1.13
N ALA A 275 27.86 61.49 -1.50
CA ALA A 275 27.13 61.72 -2.75
C ALA A 275 25.64 61.30 -2.82
N ASN A 276 24.81 62.31 -2.53
CA ASN A 276 23.73 62.86 -3.35
C ASN A 276 22.62 61.95 -3.92
N ASP A 277 21.43 62.25 -3.40
CA ASP A 277 20.10 62.13 -4.01
C ASP A 277 20.10 61.98 -5.54
N THR A 278 19.75 60.78 -5.99
CA THR A 278 18.87 60.61 -7.15
C THR A 278 17.79 59.61 -6.76
N LYS A 279 16.54 60.09 -6.76
CA LYS A 279 15.34 59.26 -6.60
C LYS A 279 15.31 58.20 -7.70
N SER A 280 15.77 57.00 -7.39
CA SER A 280 15.37 55.79 -8.09
C SER A 280 14.07 55.32 -7.46
N ASP A 281 12.99 55.33 -8.24
CA ASP A 281 11.73 54.62 -7.94
C ASP A 281 12.04 53.12 -7.80
N ASN A 282 12.54 52.72 -6.63
CA ASN A 282 12.69 51.32 -6.27
C ASN A 282 11.30 50.84 -5.85
N GLY A 283 10.51 50.40 -6.82
CA GLY A 283 9.18 49.84 -6.61
C GLY A 283 9.22 48.76 -5.53
N ASN A 284 8.48 48.99 -4.45
CA ASN A 284 8.20 47.97 -3.44
C ASN A 284 7.72 46.69 -4.16
N MET A 285 8.44 45.59 -4.02
CA MET A 285 8.08 44.31 -4.66
C MET A 285 6.93 43.65 -3.88
N THR A 286 5.74 44.25 -3.96
CA THR A 286 4.49 43.81 -3.31
C THR A 286 3.78 42.69 -4.07
N ASN A 287 4.32 42.25 -5.20
CA ASN A 287 3.71 41.23 -6.04
C ASN A 287 3.99 39.83 -5.47
N ILE A 288 2.92 39.11 -5.10
CA ILE A 288 2.95 37.71 -4.63
C ILE A 288 3.64 36.78 -5.64
N ILE A 289 3.61 37.13 -6.92
CA ILE A 289 4.21 36.37 -8.03
C ILE A 289 5.75 36.46 -8.00
N ASP A 290 6.30 37.59 -7.58
CA ASP A 290 7.74 37.85 -7.56
C ASP A 290 8.38 37.36 -6.25
N ASN A 291 7.61 37.31 -5.16
CA ASN A 291 8.09 36.77 -3.88
C ASN A 291 7.01 35.91 -3.16
N PRO A 292 6.94 34.59 -3.42
CA PRO A 292 5.95 33.72 -2.79
C PRO A 292 6.21 33.51 -1.28
N ASN A 293 7.37 33.90 -0.75
CA ASN A 293 7.65 33.86 0.68
C ASN A 293 6.79 34.85 1.49
N LEU A 294 6.13 35.81 0.83
CA LEU A 294 5.14 36.70 1.45
C LEU A 294 3.91 35.95 2.00
N LEU A 295 3.65 34.72 1.54
CA LEU A 295 2.55 33.89 2.04
C LEU A 295 2.97 32.93 3.16
N THR A 296 4.25 32.91 3.52
CA THR A 296 4.82 31.99 4.51
C THR A 296 5.18 32.69 5.81
N ALA A 297 5.51 31.90 6.83
CA ALA A 297 5.98 32.39 8.12
C ALA A 297 7.42 32.97 8.08
N ALA A 298 8.05 33.14 6.90
CA ALA A 298 9.46 33.56 6.76
C ALA A 298 9.77 34.86 7.52
N ASN A 299 9.02 35.92 7.21
CA ASN A 299 9.35 37.29 7.64
C ASN A 299 8.60 37.74 8.90
N ILE A 300 7.74 36.89 9.46
CA ILE A 300 6.92 37.22 10.63
C ILE A 300 7.76 37.10 11.91
N LYS A 301 7.74 38.15 12.75
CA LYS A 301 8.42 38.25 14.06
C LYS A 301 7.43 38.68 15.16
N SER A 302 7.75 38.36 16.42
CA SER A 302 7.02 38.81 17.62
C SER A 302 5.52 38.41 17.61
N ASN A 303 4.60 39.35 17.83
CA ASN A 303 3.16 39.09 18.01
C ASN A 303 2.49 38.36 16.82
N GLY A 304 2.98 38.53 15.60
CA GLY A 304 2.45 37.81 14.43
C GLY A 304 2.62 36.28 14.53
N LEU A 305 3.58 35.81 15.31
CA LEU A 305 3.83 34.38 15.53
C LEU A 305 2.73 33.72 16.38
N LEU A 306 2.00 34.50 17.19
CA LEU A 306 0.88 34.03 18.00
C LEU A 306 -0.28 33.51 17.13
N VAL A 307 -0.46 34.08 15.93
CA VAL A 307 -1.46 33.62 14.96
C VAL A 307 -1.12 32.22 14.46
N HIS A 308 0.17 31.92 14.21
CA HIS A 308 0.61 30.59 13.81
C HIS A 308 0.47 29.56 14.94
N VAL A 309 0.80 29.93 16.19
CA VAL A 309 0.60 29.05 17.36
C VAL A 309 -0.89 28.76 17.57
N SER A 310 -1.76 29.76 17.40
CA SER A 310 -3.21 29.58 17.48
C SER A 310 -3.74 28.66 16.37
N PHE A 311 -3.25 28.85 15.14
CA PHE A 311 -3.56 27.98 14.01
C PHE A 311 -3.14 26.53 14.28
N GLU A 312 -1.94 26.32 14.80
CA GLU A 312 -1.44 24.99 15.19
C GLU A 312 -2.37 24.31 16.21
N ILE A 313 -2.78 25.00 17.26
CA ILE A 313 -3.72 24.48 18.26
C ILE A 313 -5.03 24.04 17.57
N ILE A 314 -5.58 24.85 16.66
CA ILE A 314 -6.79 24.51 15.92
C ILE A 314 -6.59 23.26 15.05
N VAL A 315 -5.47 23.17 14.33
CA VAL A 315 -5.12 22.00 13.50
C VAL A 315 -5.00 20.74 14.36
N THR A 316 -4.37 20.83 15.52
CA THR A 316 -4.21 19.67 16.42
C THR A 316 -5.57 19.20 16.99
N MET A 317 -6.48 20.12 17.31
CA MET A 317 -7.85 19.78 17.70
C MET A 317 -8.63 19.12 16.56
N LEU A 318 -8.50 19.61 15.33
CA LEU A 318 -9.11 18.97 14.16
C LEU A 318 -8.58 17.55 13.98
N VAL A 319 -7.27 17.34 14.06
CA VAL A 319 -6.65 16.01 13.99
C VAL A 319 -7.31 15.06 15.01
N ILE A 320 -7.47 15.49 16.26
CA ILE A 320 -8.06 14.67 17.32
C ILE A 320 -9.51 14.30 17.03
N ILE A 321 -10.34 15.28 16.64
CA ILE A 321 -11.76 15.05 16.33
C ILE A 321 -11.90 14.04 15.18
N PHE A 322 -11.12 14.23 14.11
CA PHE A 322 -11.17 13.38 12.94
C PHE A 322 -10.65 11.96 13.24
N VAL A 323 -9.57 11.83 14.01
CA VAL A 323 -9.03 10.52 14.44
C VAL A 323 -10.02 9.80 15.37
N LEU A 324 -10.68 10.50 16.30
CA LEU A 324 -11.73 9.92 17.15
C LEU A 324 -12.90 9.38 16.33
N LYS A 325 -13.39 10.17 15.38
CA LYS A 325 -14.48 9.75 14.47
C LYS A 325 -14.07 8.55 13.62
N ALA A 326 -12.81 8.48 13.19
CA ALA A 326 -12.31 7.35 12.42
C ALA A 326 -12.12 6.09 13.28
N CYS A 327 -11.59 6.21 14.51
CA CYS A 327 -11.40 5.08 15.44
C CYS A 327 -12.74 4.48 15.90
N THR A 328 -13.74 5.31 16.21
CA THR A 328 -15.09 4.84 16.54
C THR A 328 -15.73 4.07 15.38
N HIS A 329 -15.58 4.59 14.16
CA HIS A 329 -16.10 3.95 12.95
C HIS A 329 -15.38 2.63 12.64
N TYR A 330 -14.04 2.62 12.75
CA TYR A 330 -13.22 1.42 12.63
C TYR A 330 -13.68 0.32 13.59
N ALA A 331 -13.90 0.66 14.88
CA ALA A 331 -14.35 -0.32 15.87
C ALA A 331 -15.70 -0.95 15.51
N ARG A 332 -16.61 -0.19 14.87
CA ARG A 332 -17.89 -0.74 14.35
C ARG A 332 -17.67 -1.67 13.15
N LEU A 333 -16.80 -1.29 12.21
CA LEU A 333 -16.49 -2.11 11.04
C LEU A 333 -15.82 -3.43 11.41
N VAL A 334 -14.90 -3.44 12.38
CA VAL A 334 -14.25 -4.68 12.85
C VAL A 334 -15.28 -5.63 13.47
N LYS A 335 -16.32 -5.12 14.13
CA LYS A 335 -17.40 -5.96 14.68
C LYS A 335 -18.22 -6.63 13.59
N GLU A 336 -18.61 -5.87 12.56
CA GLU A 336 -19.29 -6.42 11.39
C GLU A 336 -18.42 -7.44 10.65
N TRP A 337 -17.12 -7.16 10.51
CA TRP A 337 -16.15 -8.09 9.92
C TRP A 337 -16.07 -9.41 10.69
N ALA A 338 -16.04 -9.34 12.01
CA ALA A 338 -15.94 -10.51 12.86
C ALA A 338 -17.24 -11.32 12.85
N LYS A 339 -18.41 -10.68 12.72
CA LYS A 339 -19.72 -11.34 12.51
C LYS A 339 -19.78 -12.11 11.18
N MET A 340 -19.22 -11.52 10.10
CA MET A 340 -19.16 -12.15 8.78
C MET A 340 -18.22 -13.38 8.73
N ASN A 341 -17.23 -13.45 9.61
CA ASN A 341 -16.20 -14.50 9.64
C ASN A 341 -16.29 -15.43 10.87
N ARG A 342 -17.47 -15.53 11.51
CA ARG A 342 -17.64 -16.33 12.73
C ARG A 342 -17.29 -17.82 12.57
N ASN A 343 -17.45 -18.38 11.37
CA ASN A 343 -17.17 -19.78 11.06
C ASN A 343 -15.77 -19.99 10.46
N GLU A 344 -15.03 -18.91 10.14
CA GLU A 344 -13.68 -19.01 9.60
C GLU A 344 -12.74 -19.65 10.64
N ILE A 345 -11.98 -20.67 10.22
CA ILE A 345 -11.05 -21.43 11.08
C ILE A 345 -10.12 -20.49 11.87
N SER A 346 -9.59 -19.44 11.23
CA SER A 346 -8.67 -18.49 11.87
C SER A 346 -9.28 -17.70 13.04
N PHE A 347 -10.60 -17.53 13.09
CA PHE A 347 -11.30 -16.91 14.23
C PHE A 347 -11.55 -17.89 15.37
N LYS A 348 -11.56 -19.20 15.07
CA LYS A 348 -11.67 -20.30 16.03
C LYS A 348 -10.32 -20.76 16.58
N THR A 349 -9.22 -20.41 15.91
CA THR A 349 -7.87 -20.87 16.26
C THR A 349 -7.06 -19.82 17.03
N LEU A 350 -6.36 -20.27 18.08
CA LEU A 350 -5.35 -19.54 18.81
C LEU A 350 -3.95 -19.90 18.33
N PHE A 351 -3.06 -18.92 18.32
CA PHE A 351 -1.70 -19.07 17.84
C PHE A 351 -0.70 -18.69 18.93
N ILE A 352 0.13 -19.65 19.32
CA ILE A 352 1.17 -19.50 20.35
C ILE A 352 2.55 -19.59 19.71
N THR A 353 3.44 -18.67 20.07
CA THR A 353 4.84 -18.66 19.61
C THR A 353 5.83 -18.54 20.76
N ASN A 354 7.11 -18.80 20.45
CA ASN A 354 8.23 -18.95 21.40
C ASN A 354 8.14 -20.22 22.26
N LEU A 355 7.61 -21.30 21.68
CA LEU A 355 7.69 -22.62 22.29
C LEU A 355 9.10 -23.20 22.11
N SER A 356 9.52 -24.03 23.06
CA SER A 356 10.79 -24.76 23.01
C SER A 356 10.60 -26.21 23.45
N ILE A 357 9.59 -26.88 22.89
CA ILE A 357 9.29 -28.28 23.22
C ILE A 357 10.17 -29.16 22.34
N SER A 358 11.00 -30.00 22.94
CA SER A 358 11.92 -30.92 22.25
C SER A 358 11.88 -32.29 22.91
N LYS A 359 12.12 -33.36 22.13
CA LYS A 359 12.24 -34.75 22.63
C LYS A 359 10.96 -35.28 23.34
N THR A 360 9.80 -35.02 22.74
CA THR A 360 8.52 -35.60 23.18
C THR A 360 7.82 -36.30 22.02
N THR A 361 6.87 -37.18 22.32
CA THR A 361 5.97 -37.76 21.31
C THR A 361 5.02 -36.69 20.78
N THR A 362 4.46 -36.90 19.58
CA THR A 362 3.48 -35.99 18.97
C THR A 362 2.27 -35.76 19.88
N THR A 363 1.77 -36.82 20.51
CA THR A 363 0.67 -36.78 21.48
C THR A 363 1.07 -36.07 22.78
N GLY A 364 2.30 -36.30 23.27
CA GLY A 364 2.85 -35.61 24.43
C GLY A 364 2.99 -34.11 24.20
N ALA A 365 3.51 -33.69 23.05
CA ALA A 365 3.59 -32.27 22.68
C ALA A 365 2.21 -31.62 22.57
N LYS A 366 1.22 -32.27 21.94
CA LYS A 366 -0.16 -31.76 21.90
C LYS A 366 -0.75 -31.61 23.30
N LYS A 367 -0.55 -32.59 24.18
CA LYS A 367 -1.02 -32.53 25.58
C LYS A 367 -0.35 -31.40 26.38
N GLN A 368 0.95 -31.20 26.21
CA GLN A 368 1.66 -30.09 26.85
C GLN A 368 1.16 -28.73 26.36
N ILE A 369 0.99 -28.56 25.04
CA ILE A 369 0.51 -27.30 24.44
C ILE A 369 -0.93 -26.99 24.86
N THR A 370 -1.80 -28.00 24.84
CA THR A 370 -3.21 -27.84 25.30
C THR A 370 -3.27 -27.44 26.76
N ASN A 371 -2.55 -28.14 27.64
CA ASN A 371 -2.48 -27.80 29.06
C ASN A 371 -1.94 -26.38 29.31
N LEU A 372 -0.91 -25.95 28.55
CA LEU A 372 -0.34 -24.61 28.66
C LEU A 372 -1.36 -23.52 28.34
N VAL A 373 -2.13 -23.69 27.26
CA VAL A 373 -3.05 -22.66 26.76
C VAL A 373 -4.41 -22.69 27.46
N LEU A 374 -5.01 -23.88 27.67
CA LEU A 374 -6.32 -24.01 28.32
C LEU A 374 -6.21 -23.87 29.85
N GLY A 375 -5.08 -24.23 30.45
CA GLY A 375 -4.93 -24.28 31.92
C GLY A 375 -5.71 -25.46 32.53
N GLU A 376 -5.68 -25.53 33.87
CA GLU A 376 -6.27 -26.67 34.62
C GLU A 376 -7.80 -26.67 34.62
N ASN A 377 -8.43 -25.50 34.57
CA ASN A 377 -9.89 -25.36 34.70
C ASN A 377 -10.68 -25.62 33.40
N LEU A 378 -10.03 -25.74 32.24
CA LEU A 378 -10.67 -25.82 30.91
C LEU A 378 -10.24 -27.06 30.10
N GLN A 379 -9.72 -28.10 30.75
CA GLN A 379 -9.17 -29.29 30.07
C GLN A 379 -10.21 -30.11 29.27
N ASN A 380 -11.50 -29.94 29.56
CA ASN A 380 -12.58 -30.70 28.92
C ASN A 380 -13.04 -30.16 27.56
N ILE A 381 -12.51 -29.02 27.10
CA ILE A 381 -12.91 -28.45 25.81
C ILE A 381 -12.26 -29.26 24.68
N PRO A 382 -13.04 -29.83 23.73
CA PRO A 382 -12.47 -30.54 22.60
C PRO A 382 -11.68 -29.53 21.76
N CYS A 383 -10.39 -29.78 21.57
CA CYS A 383 -9.51 -28.90 20.82
C CYS A 383 -8.60 -29.71 19.91
N GLU A 384 -8.18 -29.07 18.83
CA GLU A 384 -7.22 -29.65 17.90
C GLU A 384 -5.95 -28.82 17.82
N VAL A 385 -4.81 -29.47 18.00
CA VAL A 385 -3.49 -28.83 17.93
C VAL A 385 -2.76 -29.24 16.67
N TRP A 386 -2.29 -28.23 15.93
CA TRP A 386 -1.36 -28.37 14.82
C TRP A 386 -0.10 -27.57 15.13
N PHE A 387 1.08 -28.11 14.86
CA PHE A 387 2.35 -27.42 15.12
C PHE A 387 3.34 -27.58 13.97
N ALA A 388 4.22 -26.59 13.79
CA ALA A 388 5.21 -26.61 12.72
C ALA A 388 6.50 -27.30 13.19
N VAL A 389 6.71 -28.54 12.75
CA VAL A 389 7.95 -29.31 13.00
C VAL A 389 8.69 -29.67 11.72
N HIS A 390 7.97 -29.77 10.60
CA HIS A 390 8.54 -30.19 9.31
C HIS A 390 9.07 -28.99 8.52
N LYS A 391 10.09 -29.24 7.69
CA LYS A 391 10.59 -28.27 6.70
C LYS A 391 9.54 -28.13 5.59
N LEU A 392 8.63 -27.16 5.73
CA LEU A 392 7.57 -26.85 4.76
C LEU A 392 8.13 -26.07 3.54
N ASN A 393 9.25 -25.37 3.70
CA ASN A 393 9.89 -24.59 2.63
C ASN A 393 10.25 -25.39 1.37
N PRO A 394 10.98 -26.51 1.47
CA PRO A 394 11.31 -27.32 0.28
C PRO A 394 10.05 -27.81 -0.43
N LEU A 395 9.02 -28.18 0.33
CA LEU A 395 7.73 -28.60 -0.21
C LEU A 395 7.04 -27.45 -0.96
N GLU A 396 6.98 -26.26 -0.36
CA GLU A 396 6.43 -25.06 -1.00
C GLU A 396 7.13 -24.75 -2.33
N LYS A 397 8.46 -24.67 -2.32
CA LYS A 397 9.27 -24.43 -3.52
C LYS A 397 9.03 -25.48 -4.59
N ARG A 398 8.90 -26.76 -4.19
CA ARG A 398 8.60 -27.86 -5.10
C ARG A 398 7.22 -27.74 -5.73
N ILE A 399 6.20 -27.39 -4.93
CA ILE A 399 4.84 -27.16 -5.43
C ILE A 399 4.81 -25.97 -6.38
N GLU A 400 5.49 -24.87 -6.06
CA GLU A 400 5.57 -23.72 -6.96
C GLU A 400 6.25 -24.07 -8.28
N LYS A 401 7.38 -24.77 -8.23
CA LYS A 401 8.09 -25.24 -9.42
C LYS A 401 7.21 -26.17 -10.26
N PHE A 402 6.52 -27.10 -9.60
CA PHE A 402 5.55 -28.00 -10.25
C PHE A 402 4.44 -27.21 -10.96
N LYS A 403 3.83 -26.22 -10.30
CA LYS A 403 2.76 -25.40 -10.89
C LYS A 403 3.24 -24.59 -12.10
N LYS A 404 4.39 -23.90 -11.97
CA LYS A 404 4.93 -22.99 -13.00
C LYS A 404 5.54 -23.73 -14.19
N GLU A 405 6.22 -24.85 -13.95
CA GLU A 405 6.98 -25.54 -14.98
C GLU A 405 6.27 -26.83 -15.41
N ALA A 406 6.23 -27.84 -14.53
CA ALA A 406 5.81 -29.19 -14.91
C ALA A 406 4.33 -29.26 -15.35
N PHE A 407 3.43 -28.67 -14.56
CA PHE A 407 1.99 -28.68 -14.83
C PHE A 407 1.63 -27.80 -16.04
N SER A 408 2.09 -26.55 -16.07
CA SER A 408 1.81 -25.62 -17.18
C SER A 408 2.31 -26.18 -18.51
N LYS A 409 3.56 -26.65 -18.58
CA LYS A 409 4.13 -27.25 -19.79
C LYS A 409 3.41 -28.53 -20.23
N ALA A 410 2.99 -29.37 -19.28
CA ALA A 410 2.23 -30.57 -19.61
C ALA A 410 0.87 -30.22 -20.23
N ILE A 411 0.14 -29.26 -19.65
CA ILE A 411 -1.14 -28.79 -20.19
C ILE A 411 -0.96 -28.11 -21.55
N GLU A 412 0.09 -27.31 -21.74
CA GLU A 412 0.43 -26.70 -23.04
C GLU A 412 0.70 -27.77 -24.10
N ALA A 413 1.50 -28.79 -23.78
CA ALA A 413 1.80 -29.88 -24.71
C ALA A 413 0.55 -30.66 -25.11
N VAL A 414 -0.30 -31.03 -24.14
CA VAL A 414 -1.60 -31.66 -24.41
C VAL A 414 -2.45 -30.74 -25.29
N ALA A 415 -2.48 -29.44 -24.99
CA ALA A 415 -3.28 -28.50 -25.73
C ALA A 415 -2.83 -28.34 -27.19
N MET A 416 -1.52 -28.26 -27.44
CA MET A 416 -0.96 -28.17 -28.79
C MET A 416 -1.23 -29.43 -29.63
N GLU A 417 -1.20 -30.60 -29.00
CA GLU A 417 -1.47 -31.89 -29.68
C GLU A 417 -2.96 -32.15 -29.91
N THR A 418 -3.86 -31.58 -29.10
CA THR A 418 -5.30 -31.90 -29.14
C THR A 418 -6.19 -30.79 -29.70
N PHE A 419 -5.85 -29.52 -29.50
CA PHE A 419 -6.65 -28.38 -29.94
C PHE A 419 -6.19 -27.77 -31.27
N TYR A 420 -4.90 -27.92 -31.61
CA TYR A 420 -4.28 -27.26 -32.77
C TYR A 420 -3.83 -28.25 -33.86
N GLU A 421 -4.36 -29.47 -33.88
CA GLU A 421 -4.19 -30.38 -35.01
C GLU A 421 -4.80 -29.74 -36.27
N GLY A 422 -3.94 -29.24 -37.14
CA GLY A 422 -4.24 -28.84 -38.51
C GLY A 422 -3.37 -29.68 -39.44
N GLN A 423 -4.03 -30.40 -40.35
CA GLN A 423 -3.48 -31.33 -41.34
C GLN A 423 -2.84 -32.61 -40.76
N GLU A 424 -3.32 -33.76 -41.25
CA GLU A 424 -2.82 -35.09 -40.94
C GLU A 424 -1.30 -35.16 -41.18
N GLY A 425 -0.53 -35.45 -40.13
CA GLY A 425 0.91 -35.73 -40.23
C GLY A 425 1.85 -34.73 -39.56
N GLN A 426 1.45 -33.48 -39.29
CA GLN A 426 2.30 -32.52 -38.58
C GLN A 426 2.08 -32.59 -37.06
N ARG A 427 3.03 -33.21 -36.34
CA ARG A 427 3.05 -33.18 -34.87
C ARG A 427 3.50 -31.80 -34.40
N ASN A 428 2.63 -31.08 -33.70
CA ASN A 428 2.98 -29.82 -33.05
C ASN A 428 3.96 -30.08 -31.89
N HIS A 429 5.23 -29.72 -32.10
CA HIS A 429 6.30 -29.88 -31.12
C HIS A 429 6.28 -28.76 -30.07
N VAL A 430 6.41 -29.13 -28.78
CA VAL A 430 6.60 -28.19 -27.68
C VAL A 430 8.04 -28.30 -27.18
N TYR A 431 8.75 -27.18 -27.28
CA TYR A 431 10.16 -27.06 -26.88
C TYR A 431 10.26 -26.53 -25.45
N ASP A 432 11.20 -27.10 -24.68
CA ASP A 432 11.42 -26.73 -23.28
C ASP A 432 12.13 -25.39 -23.11
N SER A 433 12.98 -25.03 -24.08
CA SER A 433 13.80 -23.81 -24.09
C SER A 433 14.02 -23.31 -25.53
N CYS A 434 14.50 -22.08 -25.66
CA CYS A 434 14.90 -21.53 -26.95
C CYS A 434 16.03 -22.38 -27.58
N TRP A 435 16.95 -22.86 -26.74
CA TRP A 435 18.05 -23.73 -27.16
C TRP A 435 17.55 -25.09 -27.66
N ASP A 436 16.54 -25.68 -27.02
CA ASP A 436 15.92 -26.92 -27.49
C ASP A 436 15.19 -26.73 -28.83
N ARG A 437 14.65 -25.54 -29.08
CA ARG A 437 14.05 -25.19 -30.38
C ARG A 437 15.11 -25.10 -31.47
N VAL A 438 16.26 -24.52 -31.17
CA VAL A 438 17.40 -24.44 -32.10
C VAL A 438 17.98 -25.83 -32.36
N MET A 439 18.08 -26.67 -31.33
CA MET A 439 18.61 -28.04 -31.41
C MET A 439 17.60 -29.10 -31.88
N GLY A 440 16.35 -28.71 -32.19
CA GLY A 440 15.29 -29.64 -32.60
C GLY A 440 14.84 -30.64 -31.52
N ARG A 441 15.19 -30.43 -30.25
CA ARG A 441 14.87 -31.36 -29.15
C ARG A 441 13.45 -31.12 -28.63
N SER A 442 12.47 -31.77 -29.24
CA SER A 442 11.08 -31.77 -28.73
C SER A 442 10.80 -32.99 -27.86
N LYS A 443 10.00 -32.81 -26.81
CA LYS A 443 9.39 -33.91 -26.05
C LYS A 443 7.91 -34.08 -26.45
N ASN A 444 7.44 -35.32 -26.47
CA ASN A 444 6.01 -35.62 -26.71
C ASN A 444 5.15 -35.24 -25.49
N ALA A 445 3.86 -34.94 -25.71
CA ALA A 445 2.98 -34.56 -24.60
C ALA A 445 2.81 -35.69 -23.58
N ARG A 446 2.79 -36.97 -24.00
CA ARG A 446 2.78 -38.12 -23.08
C ARG A 446 3.96 -38.11 -22.11
N THR A 447 5.17 -37.86 -22.61
CA THR A 447 6.38 -37.79 -21.78
C THR A 447 6.30 -36.65 -20.78
N LYS A 448 5.80 -35.48 -21.20
CA LYS A 448 5.57 -34.31 -20.34
C LYS A 448 4.55 -34.56 -19.25
N VAL A 449 3.45 -35.22 -19.58
CA VAL A 449 2.41 -35.59 -18.61
C VAL A 449 2.96 -36.61 -17.61
N ASN A 450 3.75 -37.59 -18.05
CA ASN A 450 4.37 -38.57 -17.15
C ASN A 450 5.40 -37.94 -16.21
N GLU A 451 6.21 -36.99 -16.70
CA GLU A 451 7.14 -36.19 -15.89
C GLU A 451 6.39 -35.40 -14.81
N ALA A 452 5.32 -34.70 -15.19
CA ALA A 452 4.46 -33.99 -14.25
C ALA A 452 3.77 -34.93 -13.24
N LEU A 453 3.32 -36.11 -13.69
CA LEU A 453 2.67 -37.09 -12.82
C LEU A 453 3.65 -37.64 -11.76
N LYS A 454 4.90 -37.90 -12.14
CA LYS A 454 5.95 -38.33 -11.21
C LYS A 454 6.21 -37.28 -10.12
N GLU A 455 6.33 -36.00 -10.51
CA GLU A 455 6.50 -34.90 -9.55
C GLU A 455 5.28 -34.74 -8.63
N LYS A 456 4.06 -34.87 -9.17
CA LYS A 456 2.82 -34.86 -8.39
C LYS A 456 2.83 -35.95 -7.32
N HIS A 457 3.13 -37.20 -7.69
CA HIS A 457 3.17 -38.32 -6.75
C HIS A 457 4.19 -38.09 -5.63
N GLN A 458 5.36 -37.53 -5.96
CA GLN A 458 6.39 -37.21 -4.97
C GLN A 458 5.97 -36.08 -4.03
N ILE A 459 5.21 -35.09 -4.51
CA ILE A 459 4.62 -34.04 -3.65
C ILE A 459 3.57 -34.65 -2.72
N GLU A 460 2.65 -35.46 -3.26
CA GLU A 460 1.58 -36.10 -2.48
C GLU A 460 2.13 -37.04 -1.41
N GLU A 461 3.18 -37.80 -1.72
CA GLU A 461 3.88 -38.67 -0.77
C GLU A 461 4.47 -37.87 0.42
N VAL A 462 5.11 -36.74 0.15
CA VAL A 462 5.65 -35.85 1.20
C VAL A 462 4.51 -35.22 2.01
N GLN A 463 3.42 -34.79 1.37
CA GLN A 463 2.25 -34.25 2.06
C GLN A 463 1.58 -35.30 2.97
N GLU A 464 1.41 -36.53 2.48
CA GLU A 464 0.87 -37.65 3.25
C GLU A 464 1.75 -38.02 4.44
N LEU A 465 3.08 -38.01 4.27
CA LEU A 465 4.03 -38.24 5.35
C LEU A 465 3.86 -37.19 6.47
N ILE A 466 3.78 -35.92 6.11
CA ILE A 466 3.58 -34.82 7.08
C ILE A 466 2.23 -34.97 7.80
N ARG A 467 1.15 -35.28 7.08
CA ARG A 467 -0.16 -35.53 7.71
C ARG A 467 -0.11 -36.73 8.64
N TYR A 468 0.57 -37.81 8.24
CA TYR A 468 0.73 -39.01 9.06
C TYR A 468 1.55 -38.74 10.32
N GLU A 469 2.61 -37.93 10.25
CA GLU A 469 3.39 -37.52 11.43
C GLU A 469 2.59 -36.62 12.37
N GLN A 470 1.70 -35.76 11.84
CA GLN A 470 0.81 -34.92 12.65
C GLN A 470 -0.35 -35.69 13.29
N ASP A 471 -0.91 -36.68 12.59
CA ASP A 471 -2.07 -37.47 13.04
C ASP A 471 -1.68 -38.75 13.79
N GLY A 472 -0.43 -39.19 13.64
CA GLY A 472 0.05 -40.45 14.18
C GLY A 472 0.10 -40.48 15.69
N SER A 473 -0.45 -41.56 16.27
CA SER A 473 -0.34 -41.91 17.69
C SER A 473 1.00 -42.57 18.05
N ASN A 474 1.97 -42.57 17.14
CA ASN A 474 3.22 -43.31 17.31
C ASN A 474 4.11 -42.68 18.38
N TRP A 475 4.80 -43.55 19.13
CA TRP A 475 5.75 -43.26 20.21
C TRP A 475 7.11 -42.71 19.74
N LYS A 476 7.29 -42.43 18.44
CA LYS A 476 8.56 -41.90 17.93
C LYS A 476 8.72 -40.43 18.34
N ASP A 477 9.93 -40.08 18.77
CA ASP A 477 10.29 -38.72 19.14
C ASP A 477 10.15 -37.75 17.96
N LEU A 478 9.76 -36.52 18.26
CA LEU A 478 9.71 -35.43 17.28
C LEU A 478 11.11 -35.18 16.71
N ASN A 479 11.22 -35.20 15.37
CA ASN A 479 12.45 -34.89 14.62
C ASN A 479 12.76 -33.36 14.57
N GLY A 480 12.56 -32.63 15.67
CA GLY A 480 12.77 -31.20 15.75
C GLY A 480 12.16 -30.56 16.99
N THR A 481 12.41 -29.26 17.16
CA THR A 481 11.81 -28.45 18.24
C THR A 481 10.53 -27.80 17.75
N VAL A 482 9.48 -27.85 18.56
CA VAL A 482 8.23 -27.13 18.28
C VAL A 482 8.41 -25.68 18.72
N THR A 483 8.46 -24.76 17.75
CA THR A 483 8.63 -23.32 17.98
C THR A 483 7.31 -22.57 18.09
N ALA A 484 6.26 -23.07 17.43
CA ALA A 484 4.94 -22.47 17.40
C ALA A 484 3.84 -23.52 17.14
N ALA A 485 2.66 -23.25 17.66
CA ALA A 485 1.50 -24.13 17.55
C ALA A 485 0.20 -23.34 17.36
N PHE A 486 -0.77 -24.01 16.76
CA PHE A 486 -2.10 -23.54 16.45
C PHE A 486 -3.10 -24.45 17.16
N ILE A 487 -4.02 -23.86 17.92
CA ILE A 487 -4.99 -24.57 18.74
C ILE A 487 -6.37 -24.16 18.27
N THR A 488 -7.09 -25.07 17.64
CA THR A 488 -8.42 -24.81 17.10
C THR A 488 -9.48 -25.25 18.09
N LEU A 489 -10.41 -24.36 18.34
CA LEU A 489 -11.53 -24.53 19.26
C LEU A 489 -12.83 -24.66 18.46
N PRO A 490 -13.90 -25.21 19.05
CA PRO A 490 -15.19 -25.37 18.36
C PRO A 490 -15.79 -24.00 17.97
N THR A 491 -15.74 -23.03 18.89
CA THR A 491 -16.37 -21.72 18.70
C THR A 491 -15.36 -20.57 18.80
N ALA A 492 -15.51 -19.56 17.94
CA ALA A 492 -14.69 -18.34 17.98
C ALA A 492 -14.84 -17.55 19.30
N ARG A 493 -16.02 -17.66 19.94
CA ARG A 493 -16.27 -17.07 21.27
C ARG A 493 -15.34 -17.66 22.32
N GLN A 494 -15.20 -18.99 22.37
CA GLN A 494 -14.32 -19.68 23.31
C GLN A 494 -12.84 -19.34 23.07
N ALA A 495 -12.40 -19.29 21.81
CA ALA A 495 -11.04 -18.85 21.48
C ALA A 495 -10.75 -17.47 22.05
N LYS A 496 -11.70 -16.55 21.89
CA LYS A 496 -11.55 -15.18 22.38
C LYS A 496 -11.55 -15.07 23.90
N THR A 497 -12.42 -15.80 24.60
CA THR A 497 -12.44 -15.80 26.08
C THR A 497 -11.11 -16.31 26.63
N ILE A 498 -10.60 -17.43 26.10
CA ILE A 498 -9.29 -17.99 26.49
C ILE A 498 -8.16 -17.01 26.18
N LEU A 499 -8.15 -16.39 25.01
CA LEU A 499 -7.14 -15.39 24.64
C LEU A 499 -7.12 -14.23 25.65
N SER A 500 -8.30 -13.69 26.00
CA SER A 500 -8.40 -12.56 26.92
C SER A 500 -7.94 -12.88 28.34
N GLN A 501 -8.22 -14.11 28.81
CA GLN A 501 -7.86 -14.56 30.16
C GLN A 501 -6.37 -14.93 30.26
N ARG A 502 -5.81 -15.59 29.25
CA ARG A 502 -4.49 -16.23 29.33
C ARG A 502 -3.34 -15.43 28.72
N LYS A 503 -3.63 -14.40 27.92
CA LYS A 503 -2.60 -13.61 27.23
C LYS A 503 -1.63 -12.92 28.18
N GLY A 504 -2.11 -12.39 29.31
CA GLY A 504 -1.27 -11.75 30.33
C GLY A 504 -0.29 -12.73 30.97
N ASP A 505 -0.82 -13.82 31.53
CA ASP A 505 -0.05 -14.87 32.21
C ASP A 505 1.02 -15.49 31.29
N LEU A 506 0.63 -15.83 30.05
CA LEU A 506 1.56 -16.43 29.08
C LEU A 506 2.64 -15.45 28.63
N ALA A 507 2.30 -14.16 28.49
CA ALA A 507 3.28 -13.12 28.16
C ALA A 507 4.33 -12.95 29.28
N GLN A 508 3.92 -13.05 30.56
CA GLN A 508 4.84 -13.05 31.70
C GLN A 508 5.76 -14.27 31.68
N ALA A 509 5.26 -15.43 31.25
CA ALA A 509 6.06 -16.65 31.06
C ALA A 509 6.96 -16.64 29.79
N GLY A 510 6.94 -15.57 28.99
CA GLY A 510 7.74 -15.43 27.76
C GLY A 510 7.11 -16.03 26.50
N TYR A 511 5.89 -16.57 26.59
CA TYR A 511 5.12 -17.05 25.46
C TYR A 511 4.23 -15.95 24.89
N THR A 512 4.08 -15.92 23.56
CA THR A 512 3.17 -14.94 22.94
C THR A 512 1.94 -15.65 22.40
N LEU A 513 0.79 -15.35 23.01
CA LEU A 513 -0.52 -15.83 22.58
C LEU A 513 -1.25 -14.73 21.79
N GLN A 514 -1.69 -15.08 20.59
CA GLN A 514 -2.48 -14.19 19.73
C GLN A 514 -3.54 -14.97 18.94
N LYS A 515 -4.47 -14.27 18.32
CA LYS A 515 -5.40 -14.86 17.35
C LYS A 515 -4.59 -15.47 16.19
N ALA A 516 -5.02 -16.63 15.68
CA ALA A 516 -4.37 -17.20 14.51
C ALA A 516 -4.57 -16.30 13.27
N PRO A 517 -3.49 -15.99 12.53
CA PRO A 517 -3.64 -15.39 11.22
C PRO A 517 -4.34 -16.37 10.26
N ARG A 518 -4.80 -15.88 9.11
CA ARG A 518 -5.21 -16.77 8.01
C ARG A 518 -4.04 -17.60 7.51
N THR A 519 -4.30 -18.81 7.03
CA THR A 519 -3.27 -19.78 6.60
C THR A 519 -2.31 -19.21 5.54
N HIS A 520 -2.82 -18.42 4.60
CA HIS A 520 -2.04 -17.75 3.56
C HIS A 520 -1.23 -16.54 4.03
N ASN A 521 -1.46 -16.07 5.27
CA ASN A 521 -0.71 -14.96 5.88
C ASN A 521 0.43 -15.44 6.78
N VAL A 522 0.49 -16.73 7.09
CA VAL A 522 1.58 -17.31 7.88
C VAL A 522 2.83 -17.40 7.01
N LEU A 523 3.94 -16.85 7.49
CA LEU A 523 5.25 -17.01 6.87
C LEU A 523 5.91 -18.27 7.44
N TRP A 524 5.53 -19.42 6.89
CA TRP A 524 5.97 -20.75 7.34
C TRP A 524 7.49 -20.87 7.50
N LYS A 525 8.25 -20.26 6.58
CA LYS A 525 9.72 -20.18 6.63
C LYS A 525 10.29 -19.60 7.92
N ASN A 526 9.63 -18.57 8.47
CA ASN A 526 10.09 -17.91 9.68
C ASN A 526 9.57 -18.60 10.93
N LEU A 527 8.54 -19.42 10.82
CA LEU A 527 8.02 -20.22 11.93
C LEU A 527 9.03 -21.29 12.36
N GLU A 528 9.71 -21.91 11.40
CA GLU A 528 10.75 -22.94 11.62
C GLU A 528 12.02 -22.40 12.30
N LYS A 529 12.24 -21.08 12.31
CA LYS A 529 13.42 -20.46 12.92
C LYS A 529 13.25 -20.32 14.43
N ASP A 530 14.31 -20.65 15.17
CA ASP A 530 14.41 -20.36 16.60
C ASP A 530 14.41 -18.85 16.90
N ALA A 531 13.97 -18.45 18.09
CA ALA A 531 13.89 -17.06 18.53
C ALA A 531 15.26 -16.35 18.47
N LYS A 532 16.35 -17.04 18.86
CA LYS A 532 17.72 -16.50 18.79
C LYS A 532 18.15 -16.22 17.34
N ALA A 533 17.86 -17.15 16.43
CA ALA A 533 18.18 -17.01 15.02
C ALA A 533 17.36 -15.89 14.34
N LYS A 534 16.12 -15.66 14.78
CA LYS A 534 15.31 -14.52 14.32
C LYS A 534 15.96 -13.20 14.74
N HIS A 535 16.34 -13.09 16.02
CA HIS A 535 16.95 -11.87 16.54
C HIS A 535 18.27 -11.51 15.84
N SER A 536 19.16 -12.48 15.61
CA SER A 536 20.41 -12.23 14.88
C SER A 536 20.16 -11.80 13.42
N SER A 537 19.21 -12.44 12.73
CA SER A 537 18.84 -12.06 11.36
C SER A 537 18.22 -10.65 11.28
N ALA A 538 17.53 -10.20 12.34
CA ALA A 538 16.97 -8.86 12.42
C ALA A 538 18.05 -7.79 12.59
N ILE A 539 19.07 -8.04 13.41
CA ILE A 539 20.22 -7.14 13.59
C ILE A 539 20.99 -7.02 12.27
N PHE A 540 21.29 -8.16 11.63
CA PHE A 540 22.00 -8.16 10.36
C PHE A 540 21.23 -7.42 9.26
N GLY A 541 19.91 -7.59 9.18
CA GLY A 541 19.07 -6.87 8.21
C GLY A 541 19.11 -5.36 8.41
N LYS A 542 19.11 -4.87 9.66
CA LYS A 542 19.25 -3.43 9.96
C LYS A 542 20.64 -2.91 9.62
N LEU A 543 21.68 -3.68 9.90
CA LEU A 543 23.06 -3.32 9.62
C LEU A 543 23.33 -3.24 8.10
N ALA A 544 22.79 -4.20 7.33
CA ALA A 544 22.88 -4.21 5.87
C ALA A 544 22.23 -2.98 5.21
N LEU A 545 21.13 -2.48 5.80
CA LEU A 545 20.49 -1.25 5.32
C LEU A 545 21.39 -0.02 5.49
N LEU A 546 22.16 0.03 6.58
CA LEU A 546 23.06 1.14 6.89
C LEU A 546 24.28 1.16 5.96
N PHE A 547 24.86 -0.02 5.68
CA PHE A 547 25.98 -0.16 4.74
C PHE A 547 25.62 0.09 3.27
N ALA A 548 24.36 -0.09 2.88
CA ALA A 548 23.92 0.20 1.51
C ALA A 548 24.00 1.69 1.15
N ILE A 549 23.99 2.58 2.15
CA ILE A 549 24.08 4.04 1.96
C ILE A 549 25.52 4.47 1.64
N ASP A 550 26.52 3.69 2.04
CA ASP A 550 27.93 4.10 2.04
C ASP A 550 28.72 3.69 0.79
N ARG A 551 28.09 2.97 -0.15
CA ARG A 551 28.74 2.57 -1.41
C ARG A 551 28.54 3.62 -2.50
N TYR A 552 29.08 4.82 -2.28
CA TYR A 552 29.33 5.75 -3.39
C TYR A 552 30.33 5.08 -4.36
N PRO A 553 30.03 4.97 -5.66
CA PRO A 553 31.08 4.70 -6.61
C PRO A 553 31.97 5.95 -6.62
N LYS A 554 33.22 5.83 -6.15
CA LYS A 554 34.29 6.77 -6.51
C LYS A 554 34.54 6.62 -8.01
N LEU A 555 33.63 7.16 -8.82
CA LEU A 555 33.85 7.49 -10.22
C LEU A 555 34.57 8.83 -10.24
N LYS A 556 35.78 8.86 -9.70
CA LYS A 556 36.74 9.91 -10.01
C LYS A 556 37.89 9.23 -10.72
N GLN A 557 38.24 9.83 -11.86
CA GLN A 557 39.53 9.70 -12.52
C GLN A 557 39.64 8.57 -13.56
N MET A 558 38.93 8.75 -14.68
CA MET A 558 39.49 8.44 -16.01
C MET A 558 39.00 9.50 -16.98
N GLN A 559 39.81 10.54 -17.14
CA GLN A 559 39.59 11.60 -18.12
C GLN A 559 40.59 11.37 -19.25
N GLU A 560 40.13 10.77 -20.35
CA GLU A 560 40.91 10.66 -21.58
C GLU A 560 40.54 11.77 -22.57
N ASP A 561 41.55 12.25 -23.28
CA ASP A 561 41.63 13.51 -24.03
C ASP A 561 40.84 13.53 -25.35
N SER A 562 39.51 13.44 -25.29
CA SER A 562 38.66 13.77 -26.45
C SER A 562 37.46 14.64 -26.07
N GLN A 563 37.18 15.68 -26.86
CA GLN A 563 36.08 16.62 -26.63
C GLN A 563 34.69 15.96 -26.66
N VAL A 564 34.50 14.88 -27.42
CA VAL A 564 33.21 14.13 -27.48
C VAL A 564 32.99 13.35 -26.19
N TRP A 565 34.06 12.71 -25.68
CA TRP A 565 34.02 12.00 -24.42
C TRP A 565 33.79 12.97 -23.25
N LYS A 566 34.35 14.18 -23.26
CA LYS A 566 34.06 15.21 -22.25
C LYS A 566 32.58 15.60 -22.19
N VAL A 567 31.89 15.75 -23.32
CA VAL A 567 30.45 16.06 -23.35
C VAL A 567 29.62 14.87 -22.84
N ILE A 568 29.97 13.66 -23.25
CA ILE A 568 29.31 12.44 -22.78
C ILE A 568 29.54 12.26 -21.27
N PHE A 569 30.78 12.42 -20.79
CA PHE A 569 31.11 12.36 -19.37
C PHE A 569 30.44 13.49 -18.58
N MET A 570 30.30 14.71 -19.10
CA MET A 570 29.58 15.80 -18.43
C MET A 570 28.08 15.51 -18.31
N ILE A 571 27.45 14.95 -19.35
CA ILE A 571 26.04 14.52 -19.31
C ILE A 571 25.88 13.35 -18.35
N ILE A 572 26.79 12.39 -18.36
CA ILE A 572 26.79 11.25 -17.44
C ILE A 572 27.02 11.74 -16.01
N GLU A 573 27.97 12.62 -15.74
CA GLU A 573 28.24 13.18 -14.42
C GLU A 573 27.08 14.04 -13.89
N GLY A 574 26.33 14.71 -14.76
CA GLY A 574 25.13 15.47 -14.37
C GLY A 574 23.87 14.59 -14.16
N VAL A 575 23.64 13.61 -15.02
CA VAL A 575 22.40 12.83 -15.05
C VAL A 575 22.52 11.50 -14.29
N LEU A 576 23.68 10.85 -14.30
CA LEU A 576 23.89 9.54 -13.68
C LEU A 576 23.69 9.56 -12.16
N PRO A 577 24.19 10.54 -11.38
CA PRO A 577 23.94 10.58 -9.93
C PRO A 577 22.44 10.69 -9.63
N ALA A 578 21.72 11.55 -10.35
CA ALA A 578 20.28 11.71 -10.21
C ALA A 578 19.52 10.43 -10.61
N ALA A 579 19.92 9.77 -11.70
CA ALA A 579 19.33 8.52 -12.16
C ALA A 579 19.59 7.36 -11.19
N VAL A 580 20.81 7.23 -10.69
CA VAL A 580 21.19 6.22 -9.69
C VAL A 580 20.42 6.46 -8.38
N ALA A 581 20.34 7.71 -7.92
CA ALA A 581 19.55 8.08 -6.75
C ALA A 581 18.06 7.75 -6.94
N ALA A 582 17.48 8.05 -8.11
CA ALA A 582 16.09 7.75 -8.42
C ALA A 582 15.82 6.23 -8.48
N ILE A 583 16.72 5.46 -9.10
CA ILE A 583 16.66 3.99 -9.15
C ILE A 583 16.75 3.42 -7.74
N PHE A 584 17.70 3.88 -6.94
CA PHE A 584 17.87 3.44 -5.56
C PHE A 584 16.63 3.78 -4.73
N ALA A 585 16.11 4.99 -4.81
CA ALA A 585 14.89 5.42 -4.10
C ALA A 585 13.66 4.58 -4.51
N TYR A 586 13.57 4.17 -5.77
CA TYR A 586 12.50 3.29 -6.24
C TYR A 586 12.63 1.87 -5.66
N PHE A 587 13.83 1.28 -5.67
CA PHE A 587 14.05 -0.09 -5.21
C PHE A 587 14.12 -0.22 -3.68
N LEU A 588 14.49 0.84 -2.98
CA LEU A 588 14.68 0.84 -1.53
C LEU A 588 13.50 0.24 -0.75
N PRO A 589 12.23 0.67 -0.92
CA PRO A 589 11.12 0.07 -0.18
C PRO A 589 10.96 -1.44 -0.49
N TYR A 590 11.27 -1.89 -1.70
CA TYR A 590 11.23 -3.31 -2.05
C TYR A 590 12.35 -4.10 -1.36
N ILE A 591 13.56 -3.54 -1.31
CA ILE A 591 14.70 -4.12 -0.58
C ILE A 591 14.37 -4.20 0.91
N MET A 592 13.84 -3.14 1.51
CA MET A 592 13.41 -3.12 2.91
C MET A 592 12.36 -4.19 3.21
N ARG A 593 11.41 -4.41 2.28
CA ARG A 593 10.39 -5.46 2.43
C ARG A 593 11.01 -6.85 2.42
N GLU A 594 12.00 -7.06 1.58
CA GLU A 594 12.73 -8.32 1.53
C GLU A 594 13.56 -8.56 2.79
N LEU A 595 14.25 -7.53 3.29
CA LEU A 595 14.99 -7.57 4.54
C LEU A 595 14.06 -7.87 5.72
N ASN A 596 12.87 -7.26 5.78
CA ASN A 596 11.88 -7.55 6.81
C ASN A 596 11.37 -8.99 6.76
N ARG A 597 11.17 -9.54 5.55
CA ARG A 597 10.84 -10.96 5.38
C ARG A 597 11.96 -11.86 5.89
N TRP A 598 13.22 -11.44 5.74
CA TRP A 598 14.37 -12.19 6.24
C TRP A 598 14.55 -12.06 7.77
N SER A 599 14.26 -10.88 8.32
CA SER A 599 14.35 -10.47 9.74
C SER A 599 13.47 -11.27 10.71
N GLY A 600 12.65 -12.20 10.22
CA GLY A 600 11.93 -13.14 11.07
C GLY A 600 10.48 -12.78 11.40
N SER A 601 9.85 -11.84 10.68
CA SER A 601 8.41 -11.58 10.82
C SER A 601 7.60 -12.87 10.59
N ILE A 602 6.66 -13.20 11.48
CA ILE A 602 5.97 -14.50 11.47
C ILE A 602 4.70 -14.45 10.62
N THR A 603 4.03 -13.30 10.61
CA THR A 603 2.80 -13.09 9.84
C THR A 603 2.98 -11.98 8.81
N ARG A 604 2.19 -12.01 7.74
CA ARG A 604 2.14 -10.92 6.75
C ARG A 604 1.72 -9.59 7.38
N GLY A 605 0.78 -9.62 8.33
CA GLY A 605 0.37 -8.41 9.07
C GLY A 605 1.53 -7.77 9.86
N GLN A 606 2.37 -8.58 10.52
CA GLN A 606 3.60 -8.11 11.15
C GLN A 606 4.59 -7.54 10.14
N LEU A 607 4.82 -8.26 9.03
CA LEU A 607 5.69 -7.80 7.93
C LEU A 607 5.25 -6.43 7.38
N ASP A 608 3.94 -6.24 7.17
CA ASP A 608 3.37 -5.00 6.66
C ASP A 608 3.50 -3.85 7.68
N LYS A 609 3.29 -4.12 8.98
CA LYS A 609 3.50 -3.15 10.06
C LYS A 609 4.97 -2.70 10.17
N ASP A 610 5.91 -3.63 10.07
CA ASP A 610 7.34 -3.33 10.15
C ASP A 610 7.82 -2.57 8.92
N GLN A 611 7.32 -2.93 7.73
CA GLN A 611 7.57 -2.19 6.50
C GLN A 611 7.14 -0.73 6.63
N ILE A 612 5.89 -0.47 7.07
CA ILE A 612 5.37 0.88 7.24
C ILE A 612 6.22 1.66 8.25
N ARG A 613 6.62 1.04 9.36
CA ARG A 613 7.47 1.68 10.39
C ARG A 613 8.80 2.12 9.80
N GLN A 614 9.51 1.24 9.12
CA GLN A 614 10.87 1.52 8.67
C GLN A 614 10.90 2.48 7.49
N VAL A 615 10.03 2.30 6.49
CA VAL A 615 9.96 3.20 5.33
C VAL A 615 9.58 4.61 5.77
N PHE A 616 8.63 4.75 6.70
CA PHE A 616 8.27 6.06 7.23
C PHE A 616 9.44 6.76 7.93
N ILE A 617 10.15 6.06 8.83
CA ILE A 617 11.31 6.62 9.55
C ILE A 617 12.40 7.00 8.55
N PHE A 618 12.69 6.13 7.59
CA PHE A 618 13.68 6.39 6.56
C PHE A 618 13.32 7.64 5.75
N LEU A 619 12.09 7.74 5.24
CA LEU A 619 11.65 8.88 4.44
C LEU A 619 11.65 10.18 5.25
N LEU A 620 11.21 10.14 6.50
CA LEU A 620 11.19 11.32 7.37
C LEU A 620 12.62 11.80 7.66
N VAL A 621 13.52 10.91 8.11
CA VAL A 621 14.90 11.28 8.46
C VAL A 621 15.67 11.71 7.21
N SER A 622 15.58 10.98 6.10
CA SER A 622 16.29 11.35 4.87
C SER A 622 15.84 12.70 4.31
N ASN A 623 14.54 12.98 4.27
CA ASN A 623 14.05 14.24 3.67
C ASN A 623 14.18 15.43 4.62
N PHE A 624 13.82 15.29 5.90
CA PHE A 624 13.80 16.43 6.83
C PHE A 624 15.12 16.63 7.58
N VAL A 625 15.85 15.56 7.91
CA VAL A 625 17.10 15.68 8.68
C VAL A 625 18.30 15.74 7.73
N VAL A 626 18.42 14.78 6.81
CA VAL A 626 19.58 14.74 5.90
C VAL A 626 19.46 15.84 4.85
N PHE A 627 18.49 15.77 3.94
CA PHE A 627 18.38 16.73 2.84
C PHE A 627 17.96 18.13 3.29
N GLY A 628 17.10 18.24 4.30
CA GLY A 628 16.65 19.54 4.82
C GLY A 628 17.73 20.34 5.56
N LEU A 629 18.74 19.67 6.16
CA LEU A 629 19.77 20.34 6.96
C LEU A 629 21.16 20.29 6.35
N ILE A 630 21.37 19.58 5.23
CA ILE A 630 22.72 19.42 4.65
C ILE A 630 23.37 20.75 4.29
N GLY A 631 22.58 21.70 3.75
CA GLY A 631 23.07 23.04 3.42
C GLY A 631 23.49 23.81 4.65
N VAL A 632 22.66 23.78 5.71
CA VAL A 632 22.95 24.44 6.98
C VAL A 632 24.15 23.79 7.68
N LEU A 633 24.24 22.46 7.65
CA LEU A 633 25.35 21.71 8.22
C LEU A 633 26.65 22.04 7.48
N TYR A 634 26.62 22.09 6.16
CA TYR A 634 27.78 22.47 5.35
C TYR A 634 28.23 23.91 5.63
N GLU A 635 27.30 24.87 5.65
CA GLU A 635 27.59 26.28 5.95
C GLU A 635 28.17 26.44 7.36
N THR A 636 27.64 25.69 8.33
CA THR A 636 28.13 25.71 9.72
C THR A 636 29.52 25.10 9.83
N ILE A 637 29.75 23.95 9.18
CA ILE A 637 31.06 23.30 9.15
C ILE A 637 32.09 24.20 8.45
N SER A 638 31.74 24.76 7.29
CA SER A 638 32.60 25.69 6.55
C SER A 638 32.90 26.95 7.36
N GLY A 639 31.89 27.50 8.06
CA GLY A 639 32.05 28.67 8.91
C GLY A 639 32.91 28.39 10.16
N ILE A 640 32.85 27.18 10.71
CA ILE A 640 33.75 26.74 11.79
C ILE A 640 35.18 26.59 11.26
N TYR A 641 35.36 25.97 10.10
CA TYR A 641 36.69 25.78 9.50
C TYR A 641 37.35 27.10 9.10
N SER A 642 36.60 28.07 8.58
CA SER A 642 37.15 29.39 8.22
C SER A 642 37.49 30.26 9.44
N LYS A 643 36.86 30.01 10.59
CA LYS A 643 37.12 30.71 11.86
C LYS A 643 38.16 30.03 12.74
N ILE A 644 38.55 28.80 12.41
CA ILE A 644 39.67 28.09 13.06
C ILE A 644 40.97 28.76 12.58
N GLY A 645 41.52 29.66 13.39
CA GLY A 645 42.80 30.33 13.14
C GLY A 645 42.79 31.86 13.30
N GLU A 646 41.64 32.53 13.26
CA GLU A 646 41.56 34.01 13.28
C GLU A 646 40.75 34.63 14.44
N GLU A 647 39.82 33.90 15.09
CA GLU A 647 38.94 34.46 16.16
C GLU A 647 38.92 33.63 17.46
N SER A 648 38.50 34.27 18.57
CA SER A 648 38.38 33.65 19.91
C SER A 648 37.24 32.61 19.98
N ILE A 649 37.39 31.61 20.86
CA ILE A 649 36.38 30.54 21.09
C ILE A 649 34.97 31.10 21.41
N GLY A 650 34.90 32.29 22.01
CA GLY A 650 33.63 32.98 22.31
C GLY A 650 32.86 33.44 21.08
N ASP A 651 33.54 33.85 20.01
CA ASP A 651 32.91 34.30 18.75
C ASP A 651 32.53 33.12 17.85
N ILE A 652 33.22 31.98 17.99
CA ILE A 652 32.82 30.68 17.43
C ILE A 652 31.53 30.18 18.10
N TYR A 653 31.38 30.37 19.42
CA TYR A 653 30.13 30.01 20.11
C TYR A 653 28.95 30.89 19.70
N LYS A 654 29.17 32.20 19.48
CA LYS A 654 28.14 33.11 18.98
C LYS A 654 27.71 32.77 17.55
N SER A 655 28.61 32.34 16.67
CA SER A 655 28.27 31.94 15.29
C SER A 655 27.45 30.65 15.24
N ILE A 656 27.62 29.74 16.22
CA ILE A 656 26.75 28.58 16.43
C ILE A 656 25.36 29.00 16.94
N GLY A 657 25.24 30.15 17.62
CA GLY A 657 23.96 30.72 18.08
C GLY A 657 22.98 31.05 16.94
N ASP A 658 23.49 31.35 15.73
CA ASP A 658 22.68 31.63 14.54
C ASP A 658 22.25 30.36 13.78
N LEU A 659 22.83 29.19 14.10
CA LEU A 659 22.52 27.90 13.48
C LEU A 659 21.01 27.63 13.42
N PRO A 660 20.23 27.81 14.51
CA PRO A 660 18.83 27.46 14.47
C PRO A 660 17.97 28.41 13.61
N ALA A 661 18.37 29.67 13.46
CA ALA A 661 17.73 30.61 12.55
C ALA A 661 17.95 30.22 11.08
N LYS A 662 19.17 29.73 10.76
CA LYS A 662 19.48 29.15 9.44
C LYS A 662 18.67 27.89 9.15
N ILE A 663 18.51 27.01 10.15
CA ILE A 663 17.64 25.82 10.06
C ILE A 663 16.19 26.21 9.72
N THR A 664 15.64 27.21 10.40
CA THR A 664 14.26 27.65 10.19
C THR A 664 14.07 28.22 8.78
N ARG A 665 15.03 29.03 8.30
CA ARG A 665 15.01 29.56 6.92
C ARG A 665 15.09 28.46 5.87
N ALA A 666 15.97 27.47 6.06
CA ALA A 666 16.13 26.34 5.16
C ALA A 666 14.82 25.55 5.00
N TYR A 667 14.13 25.25 6.10
CA TYR A 667 12.85 24.56 6.01
C TYR A 667 11.77 25.38 5.31
N ILE A 668 11.73 26.70 5.51
CA ILE A 668 10.75 27.56 4.84
C ILE A 668 11.02 27.64 3.33
N SER A 669 12.28 27.78 2.91
CA SER A 669 12.65 27.71 1.49
C SER A 669 12.25 26.36 0.86
N GLN A 670 12.50 25.26 1.57
CA GLN A 670 12.11 23.91 1.14
C GLN A 670 10.59 23.73 0.96
N SER A 671 9.75 24.59 1.56
CA SER A 671 8.30 24.48 1.44
C SER A 671 7.79 24.70 0.00
N LEU A 672 8.45 25.53 -0.79
CA LEU A 672 8.12 25.79 -2.21
C LEU A 672 8.34 24.54 -3.08
N TYR A 673 9.39 23.78 -2.78
CA TYR A 673 9.61 22.48 -3.41
C TYR A 673 8.46 21.52 -3.13
N TRP A 674 8.04 21.39 -1.86
CA TRP A 674 6.93 20.51 -1.50
C TRP A 674 5.61 20.95 -2.12
N PHE A 675 5.38 22.26 -2.24
CA PHE A 675 4.23 22.81 -2.96
C PHE A 675 4.20 22.39 -4.44
N SER A 676 5.35 22.38 -5.11
CA SER A 676 5.48 21.89 -6.50
C SER A 676 5.43 20.36 -6.63
N TRP A 677 5.87 19.65 -5.58
CA TRP A 677 5.92 18.18 -5.56
C TRP A 677 4.54 17.52 -5.56
N TYR A 678 3.56 18.07 -4.84
CA TYR A 678 2.21 17.45 -4.72
C TYR A 678 1.46 17.28 -6.05
N PRO A 679 1.37 18.29 -6.93
CA PRO A 679 0.73 18.14 -8.24
C PRO A 679 1.43 17.10 -9.12
N ILE A 680 2.77 17.14 -9.19
CA ILE A 680 3.57 16.18 -9.95
C ILE A 680 3.29 14.77 -9.46
N ARG A 681 3.33 14.56 -8.14
CA ARG A 681 2.99 13.27 -7.52
C ARG A 681 1.54 12.85 -7.79
N SER A 682 0.63 13.81 -7.90
CA SER A 682 -0.77 13.56 -8.24
C SER A 682 -0.94 13.11 -9.69
N ILE A 683 -0.25 13.70 -10.68
CA ILE A 683 -0.28 13.16 -12.06
C ILE A 683 0.25 11.72 -12.06
N VAL A 684 1.37 11.46 -11.39
CA VAL A 684 1.95 10.10 -11.30
C VAL A 684 0.92 9.13 -10.71
N MET A 685 0.14 9.55 -9.71
CA MET A 685 -0.97 8.78 -9.18
C MET A 685 -2.05 8.51 -10.24
N TRP A 686 -2.49 9.53 -10.99
CA TRP A 686 -3.45 9.37 -12.08
C TRP A 686 -2.94 8.45 -13.20
N LEU A 687 -1.65 8.46 -13.51
CA LEU A 687 -1.03 7.53 -14.46
C LEU A 687 -1.14 6.07 -14.00
N GLN A 688 -1.19 5.80 -12.69
CA GLN A 688 -1.43 4.44 -12.18
C GLN A 688 -2.81 3.91 -12.60
N LEU A 689 -3.81 4.77 -12.84
CA LEU A 689 -5.13 4.39 -13.34
C LEU A 689 -5.06 3.74 -14.74
N LEU A 690 -4.16 4.25 -15.59
CA LEU A 690 -3.89 3.70 -16.93
C LEU A 690 -3.12 2.37 -16.87
N GLN A 691 -2.48 2.06 -15.74
CA GLN A 691 -1.73 0.82 -15.52
C GLN A 691 -0.72 0.53 -16.63
N VAL A 692 0.01 1.57 -17.08
CA VAL A 692 0.97 1.48 -18.18
C VAL A 692 1.96 0.31 -18.01
N PRO A 693 2.56 0.07 -16.82
CA PRO A 693 3.45 -1.09 -16.63
C PRO A 693 2.74 -2.42 -16.86
N ARG A 694 1.49 -2.57 -16.39
CA ARG A 694 0.69 -3.78 -16.63
C ARG A 694 0.39 -3.93 -18.11
N LEU A 695 0.02 -2.86 -18.81
CA LEU A 695 -0.25 -2.88 -20.24
C LEU A 695 0.98 -3.40 -20.99
N ILE A 696 2.16 -2.84 -20.72
CA ILE A 696 3.42 -3.23 -21.37
C ILE A 696 3.77 -4.70 -21.09
N LEU A 697 3.68 -5.15 -19.83
CA LEU A 697 4.06 -6.51 -19.44
C LEU A 697 3.05 -7.58 -19.88
N LYS A 698 1.75 -7.26 -19.85
CA LYS A 698 0.67 -8.23 -20.13
C LYS A 698 0.29 -8.29 -21.60
N THR A 699 0.48 -7.23 -22.38
CA THR A 699 0.15 -7.23 -23.82
C THR A 699 0.86 -8.34 -24.60
N PRO A 700 2.19 -8.54 -24.50
CA PRO A 700 2.84 -9.63 -25.22
C PRO A 700 2.37 -11.01 -24.73
N GLN A 701 2.07 -11.17 -23.44
CA GLN A 701 1.50 -12.40 -22.88
C GLN A 701 0.07 -12.67 -23.40
N LEU A 702 -0.72 -11.62 -23.59
CA LEU A 702 -2.06 -11.66 -24.17
C LEU A 702 -2.06 -11.89 -25.69
N LEU A 703 -0.95 -11.64 -26.38
CA LEU A 703 -0.81 -11.97 -27.80
C LEU A 703 -0.24 -13.38 -28.01
N LYS A 704 0.49 -13.93 -27.02
CA LYS A 704 1.20 -15.22 -27.10
C LYS A 704 0.55 -16.37 -26.32
N PHE A 705 -0.64 -16.19 -25.72
CA PHE A 705 -1.28 -17.28 -24.97
C PHE A 705 -1.74 -18.41 -25.93
N LYS A 706 -1.50 -19.66 -25.55
CA LYS A 706 -1.90 -20.83 -26.33
C LYS A 706 -3.06 -21.59 -25.69
N THR A 707 -3.14 -21.60 -24.35
CA THR A 707 -4.18 -22.32 -23.61
C THR A 707 -5.20 -21.39 -22.94
N PRO A 708 -6.45 -21.85 -22.72
CA PRO A 708 -7.44 -21.07 -21.97
C PRO A 708 -7.06 -20.88 -20.50
N GLN A 709 -6.19 -21.72 -19.96
CA GLN A 709 -5.66 -21.60 -18.62
C GLN A 709 -4.61 -20.49 -18.53
N ASP A 710 -3.67 -20.41 -19.49
CA ASP A 710 -2.70 -19.29 -19.55
C ASP A 710 -3.43 -17.95 -19.67
N LEU A 711 -4.48 -17.90 -20.49
CA LEU A 711 -5.32 -16.71 -20.58
C LEU A 711 -6.03 -16.38 -19.25
N ALA A 712 -6.37 -17.38 -18.43
CA ALA A 712 -6.93 -17.12 -17.11
C ALA A 712 -5.87 -16.52 -16.18
N GLU A 713 -4.67 -17.10 -16.15
CA GLU A 713 -3.53 -16.68 -15.32
C GLU A 713 -3.02 -15.29 -15.67
N VAL A 714 -2.85 -15.00 -16.96
CA VAL A 714 -2.41 -13.68 -17.44
C VAL A 714 -3.40 -12.59 -17.03
N THR A 715 -4.70 -12.91 -17.01
CA THR A 715 -5.78 -11.98 -16.62
C THR A 715 -6.10 -11.93 -15.13
N LEU A 716 -5.35 -12.65 -14.29
CA LEU A 716 -5.56 -12.56 -12.85
C LEU A 716 -5.27 -11.14 -12.37
N ALA A 717 -6.02 -10.73 -11.33
CA ALA A 717 -5.74 -9.50 -10.63
C ALA A 717 -4.34 -9.56 -10.02
N ILE A 718 -3.65 -8.41 -9.95
CA ILE A 718 -2.37 -8.32 -9.24
C ILE A 718 -2.69 -7.99 -7.79
N HIS A 719 -1.87 -8.52 -6.89
CA HIS A 719 -1.97 -8.21 -5.47
C HIS A 719 -1.58 -6.75 -5.23
N PHE A 720 -2.46 -6.01 -4.55
CA PHE A 720 -2.16 -4.66 -4.11
C PHE A 720 -1.24 -4.72 -2.89
N GLU A 721 -0.03 -4.19 -3.02
CA GLU A 721 0.92 -4.09 -1.91
C GLU A 721 0.58 -2.89 -1.01
N LEU A 722 -0.44 -3.10 -0.16
CA LEU A 722 -1.03 -2.08 0.72
C LEU A 722 0.01 -1.33 1.55
N ALA A 723 0.95 -2.06 2.18
CA ALA A 723 1.95 -1.49 3.08
C ALA A 723 2.85 -0.45 2.40
N LEU A 724 3.21 -0.69 1.14
CA LEU A 724 4.11 0.19 0.38
C LEU A 724 3.39 1.49 0.01
N GLU A 725 2.17 1.39 -0.51
CA GLU A 725 1.37 2.57 -0.87
C GLU A 725 0.99 3.40 0.37
N VAL A 726 0.59 2.75 1.46
CA VAL A 726 0.31 3.40 2.75
C VAL A 726 1.52 4.20 3.24
N SER A 727 2.74 3.66 3.11
CA SER A 727 3.95 4.35 3.57
C SER A 727 4.18 5.68 2.85
N PHE A 728 3.98 5.72 1.52
CA PHE A 728 4.13 6.95 0.74
C PHE A 728 3.03 7.97 1.05
N ILE A 729 1.79 7.53 1.25
CA ILE A 729 0.68 8.40 1.63
C ILE A 729 0.88 8.98 3.04
N ILE A 730 1.39 8.18 3.99
CA ILE A 730 1.71 8.66 5.34
C ILE A 730 2.84 9.70 5.28
N PHE A 731 3.86 9.49 4.43
CA PHE A 731 4.91 10.49 4.24
C PHE A 731 4.36 11.80 3.67
N ALA A 732 3.55 11.73 2.62
CA ALA A 732 2.88 12.90 2.04
C ALA A 732 1.97 13.62 3.06
N MET A 733 1.33 12.88 3.97
CA MET A 733 0.56 13.44 5.08
C MET A 733 1.45 14.14 6.11
N CYS A 734 2.59 13.54 6.46
CA CYS A 734 3.54 14.14 7.40
C CYS A 734 4.06 15.48 6.87
N VAL A 735 4.49 15.53 5.60
CA VAL A 735 4.91 16.77 4.93
C VAL A 735 3.80 17.83 4.99
N GLY A 736 2.57 17.44 4.67
CA GLY A 736 1.45 18.37 4.65
C GLY A 736 1.09 18.92 6.03
N LEU A 737 1.20 18.11 7.09
CA LEU A 737 0.99 18.56 8.47
C LEU A 737 2.13 19.48 8.92
N VAL A 738 3.38 19.08 8.72
CA VAL A 738 4.57 19.86 9.11
C VAL A 738 4.53 21.27 8.56
N TYR A 739 4.20 21.42 7.27
CA TYR A 739 4.15 22.71 6.62
C TYR A 739 2.83 23.47 6.81
N ALA A 740 1.82 22.89 7.47
CA ALA A 740 0.53 23.57 7.65
C ALA A 740 0.65 24.92 8.37
N PRO A 741 1.32 25.03 9.54
CA PRO A 741 1.50 26.32 10.20
C PRO A 741 2.62 27.18 9.57
N LEU A 742 3.66 26.57 8.96
CA LEU A 742 4.82 27.31 8.42
C LEU A 742 4.56 27.90 7.02
N ALA A 743 3.93 27.12 6.13
CA ALA A 743 3.65 27.47 4.75
C ALA A 743 2.26 26.93 4.36
N PRO A 744 1.17 27.64 4.74
CA PRO A 744 -0.20 27.15 4.59
C PRO A 744 -0.58 26.76 3.15
N ILE A 745 0.07 27.35 2.15
CA ILE A 745 -0.17 27.05 0.72
C ILE A 745 0.15 25.59 0.34
N VAL A 746 1.09 24.95 1.05
CA VAL A 746 1.47 23.54 0.84
C VAL A 746 0.28 22.61 1.13
N VAL A 747 -0.56 22.96 2.10
CA VAL A 747 -1.76 22.18 2.49
C VAL A 747 -2.78 22.12 1.36
N ILE A 748 -2.86 23.17 0.53
CA ILE A 748 -3.77 23.22 -0.62
C ILE A 748 -3.34 22.16 -1.65
N GLY A 749 -2.03 22.10 -1.95
CA GLY A 749 -1.45 21.06 -2.80
C GLY A 749 -1.67 19.65 -2.23
N ALA A 750 -1.46 19.48 -0.92
CA ALA A 750 -1.70 18.22 -0.23
C ALA A 750 -3.18 17.77 -0.32
N THR A 751 -4.13 18.72 -0.24
CA THR A 751 -5.56 18.44 -0.35
C THR A 751 -5.90 17.86 -1.72
N ILE A 752 -5.43 18.49 -2.80
CA ILE A 752 -5.64 18.00 -4.18
C ILE A 752 -5.04 16.59 -4.35
N HIS A 753 -3.88 16.35 -3.73
CA HIS A 753 -3.24 15.04 -3.74
C HIS A 753 -4.09 13.96 -3.05
N PHE A 754 -4.59 14.20 -1.84
CA PHE A 754 -5.41 13.19 -1.12
C PHE A 754 -6.77 12.95 -1.78
N TRP A 755 -7.38 13.96 -2.38
CA TRP A 755 -8.57 13.79 -3.21
C TRP A 755 -8.28 12.90 -4.43
N SER A 756 -7.18 13.16 -5.13
CA SER A 756 -6.73 12.34 -6.26
C SER A 756 -6.44 10.89 -5.85
N ALA A 757 -5.69 10.70 -4.76
CA ALA A 757 -5.36 9.39 -4.21
C ALA A 757 -6.62 8.58 -3.86
N HIS A 758 -7.60 9.21 -3.21
CA HIS A 758 -8.85 8.54 -2.87
C HIS A 758 -9.62 8.06 -4.11
N ILE A 759 -9.73 8.89 -5.16
CA ILE A 759 -10.46 8.52 -6.38
C ILE A 759 -9.75 7.35 -7.09
N VAL A 760 -8.44 7.47 -7.32
CA VAL A 760 -7.65 6.48 -8.07
C VAL A 760 -7.60 5.15 -7.33
N HIS A 761 -7.24 5.14 -6.05
CA HIS A 761 -7.11 3.88 -5.30
C HIS A 761 -8.45 3.20 -5.03
N SER A 762 -9.54 3.96 -4.84
CA SER A 762 -10.89 3.40 -4.76
C SER A 762 -11.25 2.63 -6.04
N GLN A 763 -10.92 3.16 -7.21
CA GLN A 763 -11.14 2.46 -8.48
C GLN A 763 -10.22 1.26 -8.65
N ALA A 764 -8.94 1.41 -8.29
CA ALA A 764 -7.96 0.34 -8.37
C ALA A 764 -8.36 -0.87 -7.50
N LEU A 765 -8.76 -0.65 -6.25
CA LEU A 765 -9.19 -1.71 -5.34
C LEU A 765 -10.52 -2.33 -5.75
N LYS A 766 -11.50 -1.53 -6.21
CA LYS A 766 -12.81 -2.05 -6.66
C LYS A 766 -12.69 -2.96 -7.89
N PHE A 767 -11.86 -2.61 -8.88
CA PHE A 767 -11.92 -3.28 -10.18
C PHE A 767 -10.65 -4.00 -10.64
N VAL A 768 -9.48 -3.60 -10.15
CA VAL A 768 -8.19 -3.95 -10.76
C VAL A 768 -7.39 -4.90 -9.89
N ASN A 769 -7.14 -4.49 -8.65
CA ASN A 769 -6.23 -5.19 -7.76
C ASN A 769 -7.03 -5.99 -6.73
N ASP A 770 -6.40 -7.06 -6.27
CA ASP A 770 -6.91 -7.87 -5.17
C ASP A 770 -6.04 -7.63 -3.93
N THR A 771 -6.63 -7.67 -2.75
CA THR A 771 -5.91 -7.45 -1.48
C THR A 771 -5.82 -8.74 -0.71
N LYS A 772 -4.63 -9.01 -0.14
CA LYS A 772 -4.49 -10.04 0.88
C LYS A 772 -4.97 -9.48 2.21
N GLU A 773 -5.76 -10.25 2.92
CA GLU A 773 -6.53 -9.78 4.06
C GLU A 773 -5.82 -10.11 5.37
N THR A 774 -5.39 -9.10 6.13
CA THR A 774 -4.66 -9.18 7.40
C THR A 774 -5.50 -8.75 8.61
N ASP A 775 -6.83 -8.77 8.49
CA ASP A 775 -7.80 -8.46 9.56
C ASP A 775 -7.64 -7.04 10.15
N GLY A 776 -7.11 -6.09 9.38
CA GLY A 776 -6.99 -4.70 9.78
C GLY A 776 -5.86 -4.37 10.74
N GLU A 777 -4.88 -5.27 10.90
CA GLU A 777 -3.78 -5.11 11.85
C GLU A 777 -2.97 -3.81 11.68
N CYS A 778 -2.93 -3.25 10.47
CA CYS A 778 -2.16 -2.05 10.16
C CYS A 778 -2.78 -0.75 10.70
N TRP A 779 -4.08 -0.71 11.05
CA TRP A 779 -4.80 0.52 11.39
C TRP A 779 -4.11 1.34 12.49
N TRP A 780 -3.76 0.69 13.60
CA TRP A 780 -3.13 1.37 14.74
C TRP A 780 -1.74 1.88 14.43
N VAL A 781 -1.00 1.21 13.54
CA VAL A 781 0.32 1.71 13.09
C VAL A 781 0.14 2.98 12.27
N ILE A 782 -0.84 3.02 11.38
CA ILE A 782 -1.15 4.19 10.55
C ILE A 782 -1.54 5.39 11.42
N ILE A 783 -2.49 5.21 12.36
CA ILE A 783 -2.93 6.28 13.27
C ILE A 783 -1.77 6.79 14.13
N ASN A 784 -0.92 5.89 14.63
CA ASN A 784 0.26 6.31 15.40
C ASN A 784 1.22 7.16 14.56
N ARG A 785 1.37 6.91 13.25
CA ARG A 785 2.21 7.75 12.38
C ARG A 785 1.57 9.10 12.06
N LEU A 786 0.25 9.16 11.97
CA LEU A 786 -0.48 10.43 11.90
C LEU A 786 -0.24 11.28 13.14
N LEU A 787 -0.35 10.68 14.33
CA LEU A 787 -0.04 11.37 15.59
C LEU A 787 1.42 11.79 15.69
N VAL A 788 2.37 10.93 15.27
CA VAL A 788 3.81 11.29 15.22
C VAL A 788 4.06 12.44 14.25
N GLY A 789 3.42 12.46 13.07
CA GLY A 789 3.52 13.59 12.13
C GLY A 789 2.95 14.88 12.71
N THR A 790 1.90 14.79 13.53
CA THR A 790 1.32 15.93 14.26
C THR A 790 2.29 16.44 15.34
N VAL A 791 2.91 15.54 16.11
CA VAL A 791 3.95 15.91 17.08
C VAL A 791 5.16 16.51 16.38
N PHE A 792 5.54 16.01 15.21
CA PHE A 792 6.66 16.55 14.45
C PHE A 792 6.38 17.98 13.94
N MET A 793 5.16 18.25 13.49
CA MET A 793 4.69 19.62 13.20
C MET A 793 4.85 20.53 14.43
N GLN A 794 4.40 20.08 15.60
CA GLN A 794 4.50 20.85 16.86
C GLN A 794 5.95 21.10 17.26
N CYS A 795 6.83 20.10 17.15
CA CYS A 795 8.26 20.26 17.44
C CYS A 795 8.92 21.31 16.54
N LEU A 796 8.59 21.34 15.24
CA LEU A 796 9.13 22.34 14.31
C LEU A 796 8.57 23.75 14.59
N MET A 797 7.34 23.86 15.07
CA MET A 797 6.77 25.12 15.51
C MET A 797 7.41 25.63 16.80
N VAL A 798 7.56 24.78 17.82
CA VAL A 798 8.28 25.12 19.06
C VAL A 798 9.72 25.56 18.74
N LEU A 799 10.40 24.85 17.84
CA LEU A 799 11.71 25.24 17.36
C LEU A 799 11.65 26.64 16.73
N SER A 800 10.76 26.87 15.77
CA SER A 800 10.64 28.18 15.09
C SER A 800 10.32 29.33 16.04
N VAL A 801 9.42 29.12 17.00
CA VAL A 801 8.96 30.14 17.97
C VAL A 801 10.03 30.51 18.97
N THR A 802 10.71 29.50 19.53
CA THR A 802 11.78 29.69 20.52
C THR A 802 12.90 30.55 19.96
N LEU A 803 13.21 30.34 18.68
CA LEU A 803 14.33 31.00 18.01
C LEU A 803 14.01 32.43 17.57
N LYS A 804 12.77 32.67 17.10
CA LYS A 804 12.37 33.98 16.57
C LYS A 804 12.04 35.00 17.66
N THR A 805 11.53 34.55 18.80
CA THR A 805 10.93 35.45 19.80
C THR A 805 11.77 35.54 21.07
N GLN A 806 12.67 34.58 21.32
CA GLN A 806 13.46 34.43 22.56
C GLN A 806 12.62 34.54 23.86
N SER A 807 11.29 34.37 23.76
CA SER A 807 10.35 34.55 24.86
C SER A 807 9.92 33.17 25.39
N PRO A 808 10.24 32.82 26.65
CA PRO A 808 9.80 31.58 27.27
C PRO A 808 8.28 31.31 27.23
N PRO A 809 7.37 32.28 27.48
CA PRO A 809 5.94 31.98 27.55
C PRO A 809 5.35 31.55 26.20
N MET A 810 5.85 32.10 25.09
CA MET A 810 5.37 31.74 23.75
C MET A 810 5.84 30.35 23.33
N SER A 811 7.05 29.95 23.71
CA SER A 811 7.56 28.58 23.50
C SER A 811 6.77 27.54 24.30
N ILE A 812 6.38 27.86 25.54
CA ILE A 812 5.55 26.99 26.37
C ILE A 812 4.15 26.84 25.74
N ALA A 813 3.57 27.93 25.24
CA ALA A 813 2.28 27.89 24.55
C ALA A 813 2.32 27.01 23.29
N ALA A 814 3.40 27.08 22.51
CA ALA A 814 3.61 26.21 21.35
C ALA A 814 3.84 24.72 21.72
N ALA A 815 4.35 24.44 22.93
CA ALA A 815 4.59 23.06 23.38
C ALA A 815 3.33 22.38 23.98
N LEU A 816 2.34 23.15 24.44
CA LEU A 816 1.11 22.63 25.06
C LEU A 816 0.39 21.57 24.20
N PRO A 817 0.24 21.73 22.88
CA PRO A 817 -0.41 20.74 22.03
C PRO A 817 0.27 19.36 22.02
N ILE A 818 1.56 19.26 22.34
CA ILE A 818 2.29 17.98 22.42
C ILE A 818 1.73 17.14 23.58
N PHE A 819 1.58 17.77 24.74
CA PHE A 819 0.99 17.11 25.92
C PHE A 819 -0.43 16.62 25.63
N LEU A 820 -1.21 17.42 24.91
CA LEU A 820 -2.57 17.08 24.51
C LEU A 820 -2.61 15.83 23.62
N ILE A 821 -1.70 15.69 22.65
CA ILE A 821 -1.59 14.49 21.81
C ILE A 821 -1.16 13.26 22.62
N VAL A 822 -0.27 13.41 23.60
CA VAL A 822 0.12 12.31 24.49
C VAL A 822 -1.07 11.84 25.32
N LEU A 823 -1.82 12.76 25.94
CA LEU A 823 -3.04 12.43 26.69
C LEU A 823 -4.07 11.75 25.79
N PHE A 824 -4.26 12.27 24.58
CA PHE A 824 -5.14 11.66 23.58
C PHE A 824 -4.69 10.26 23.19
N LYS A 825 -3.39 10.02 23.06
CA LYS A 825 -2.84 8.69 22.77
C LYS A 825 -3.10 7.70 23.91
N LEU A 826 -2.99 8.14 25.16
CA LEU A 826 -3.36 7.34 26.34
C LEU A 826 -4.87 7.02 26.34
N TYR A 827 -5.71 8.00 26.03
CA TYR A 827 -7.15 7.79 25.85
C TYR A 827 -7.46 6.74 24.78
N LEU A 828 -6.83 6.84 23.60
CA LEU A 828 -7.00 5.85 22.53
C LEU A 828 -6.55 4.45 22.96
N ASN A 829 -5.45 4.36 23.71
CA ASN A 829 -4.96 3.07 24.17
C ASN A 829 -5.96 2.41 25.13
N LYS A 830 -6.49 3.16 26.10
CA LYS A 830 -7.45 2.69 27.11
C LYS A 830 -8.79 2.27 26.50
N HIS A 831 -9.32 3.02 25.53
CA HIS A 831 -10.65 2.77 24.97
C HIS A 831 -10.69 1.88 23.73
N TYR A 832 -9.60 1.81 22.95
CA TYR A 832 -9.62 1.13 21.64
C TYR A 832 -8.46 0.17 21.36
N LYS A 833 -7.32 0.28 22.06
CA LYS A 833 -6.13 -0.58 21.79
C LYS A 833 -6.13 -1.85 22.63
N ASP A 834 -6.61 -1.79 23.87
CA ASP A 834 -6.86 -3.01 24.63
C ASP A 834 -7.85 -3.88 23.87
N ASP A 835 -7.73 -5.20 24.00
CA ASP A 835 -8.57 -6.23 23.38
C ASP A 835 -10.08 -6.09 23.73
N ASN A 836 -10.51 -4.97 24.33
CA ASN A 836 -11.87 -4.49 24.60
C ASN A 836 -12.79 -4.32 23.37
N LEU A 837 -12.40 -4.83 22.19
CA LEU A 837 -13.41 -5.39 21.28
C LEU A 837 -14.13 -6.61 21.89
N ASN A 838 -13.73 -7.05 23.09
CA ASN A 838 -14.42 -8.00 23.96
C ASN A 838 -15.86 -7.59 24.37
N ILE A 839 -16.24 -6.31 24.32
CA ILE A 839 -17.55 -5.84 24.82
C ILE A 839 -18.66 -5.84 23.76
N LEU A 840 -18.45 -6.32 22.52
CA LEU A 840 -19.54 -6.30 21.52
C LEU A 840 -19.68 -7.59 20.70
N TYR A 841 -19.57 -8.71 21.39
CA TYR A 841 -20.30 -9.93 21.05
C TYR A 841 -21.43 -10.17 22.06
N ASP A 842 -21.96 -9.09 22.63
CA ASP A 842 -23.05 -9.12 23.60
C ASP A 842 -24.40 -9.06 22.87
N GLY A 843 -24.59 -10.02 21.96
CA GLY A 843 -25.87 -10.28 21.33
C GLY A 843 -26.16 -11.75 21.46
N GLU A 844 -26.95 -12.12 22.47
CA GLU A 844 -27.75 -13.33 22.43
C GLU A 844 -28.46 -13.39 21.07
N SER A 845 -28.12 -14.38 20.26
CA SER A 845 -28.98 -14.86 19.17
C SER A 845 -28.46 -16.23 18.77
N GLU A 846 -28.89 -17.20 19.57
CA GLU A 846 -29.48 -18.45 19.11
C GLU A 846 -28.98 -18.99 17.76
N LEU A 847 -28.11 -20.00 17.85
CA LEU A 847 -28.26 -21.28 17.15
C LEU A 847 -27.17 -22.22 17.67
N GLU A 848 -27.33 -22.61 18.95
CA GLU A 848 -26.86 -23.92 19.40
C GLU A 848 -27.87 -24.95 18.86
N GLN A 849 -27.68 -25.41 17.63
CA GLN A 849 -28.34 -26.61 17.15
C GLN A 849 -27.28 -27.63 16.78
N GLY A 850 -26.97 -28.49 17.74
CA GLY A 850 -26.97 -29.96 17.61
C GLY A 850 -26.16 -30.64 16.51
N GLU A 851 -25.41 -29.95 15.66
CA GLU A 851 -24.42 -30.60 14.80
C GLU A 851 -23.21 -30.95 15.67
N LYS A 852 -22.79 -32.21 15.62
CA LYS A 852 -21.45 -32.61 16.07
C LYS A 852 -20.45 -31.70 15.31
N GLU A 853 -20.01 -30.61 15.92
CA GLU A 853 -19.10 -29.66 15.29
C GLU A 853 -17.83 -30.42 14.92
N ILE A 854 -17.70 -30.75 13.63
CA ILE A 854 -16.47 -31.31 13.09
C ILE A 854 -15.44 -30.19 13.24
N ILE A 855 -14.53 -30.36 14.20
CA ILE A 855 -13.42 -29.42 14.40
C ILE A 855 -12.54 -29.52 13.16
N GLU A 856 -12.51 -28.46 12.37
CA GLU A 856 -11.64 -28.38 11.21
C GLU A 856 -10.19 -28.13 11.65
N LYS A 857 -9.27 -28.92 11.09
CA LYS A 857 -7.84 -28.79 11.39
C LYS A 857 -7.30 -27.48 10.81
N TYR A 858 -6.61 -26.66 11.61
CA TYR A 858 -5.83 -25.52 11.08
C TYR A 858 -4.60 -26.05 10.33
N VAL A 859 -4.73 -26.21 9.01
CA VAL A 859 -3.72 -26.84 8.15
C VAL A 859 -3.14 -25.81 7.16
N PRO A 860 -1.81 -25.77 6.98
CA PRO A 860 -1.16 -24.96 5.93
C PRO A 860 -1.79 -25.18 4.56
N ASP A 861 -1.91 -24.12 3.74
CA ASP A 861 -2.50 -24.22 2.40
C ASP A 861 -1.79 -25.25 1.50
N ILE A 862 -0.49 -25.43 1.73
CA ILE A 862 0.38 -26.40 1.03
C ILE A 862 -0.07 -27.85 1.30
N LEU A 863 -0.68 -28.11 2.46
CA LEU A 863 -1.14 -29.43 2.88
C LEU A 863 -2.65 -29.62 2.65
N ARG A 864 -3.37 -28.63 2.12
CA ARG A 864 -4.78 -28.79 1.75
C ARG A 864 -4.89 -29.69 0.52
N TYR A 865 -5.98 -30.45 0.44
CA TYR A 865 -6.23 -31.33 -0.70
C TYR A 865 -6.46 -30.57 -2.01
N ASP A 866 -6.79 -29.28 -1.96
CA ASP A 866 -6.99 -28.42 -3.13
C ASP A 866 -5.75 -27.61 -3.53
N TRP A 867 -4.55 -28.05 -3.13
CA TRP A 867 -3.28 -27.43 -3.49
C TRP A 867 -3.03 -27.35 -5.01
N MET A 868 -3.65 -28.24 -5.79
CA MET A 868 -3.58 -28.26 -7.25
C MET A 868 -4.33 -27.08 -7.88
N PRO A 869 -3.82 -26.50 -8.98
CA PRO A 869 -4.60 -25.56 -9.77
C PRO A 869 -5.92 -26.23 -10.19
N ARG A 870 -7.06 -25.67 -9.79
CA ARG A 870 -8.35 -26.12 -10.30
C ARG A 870 -8.38 -25.79 -11.79
N GLY A 871 -8.04 -26.78 -12.61
CA GLY A 871 -8.15 -26.68 -14.06
C GLY A 871 -9.58 -26.27 -14.37
N LYS A 872 -9.79 -25.00 -14.75
CA LYS A 872 -11.12 -24.57 -15.18
C LYS A 872 -11.48 -25.48 -16.33
N THR A 873 -12.52 -26.28 -16.14
CA THR A 873 -13.06 -27.19 -17.15
C THR A 873 -13.07 -26.44 -18.48
N VAL A 874 -12.26 -26.90 -19.42
CA VAL A 874 -12.33 -26.39 -20.79
C VAL A 874 -13.79 -26.51 -21.17
N LYS A 875 -14.43 -25.38 -21.48
CA LYS A 875 -15.88 -25.30 -21.68
C LYS A 875 -16.38 -26.32 -22.70
N ASN A 876 -15.50 -26.74 -23.60
CA ASN A 876 -15.78 -27.79 -24.56
C ASN A 876 -15.43 -29.16 -23.98
N LYS A 877 -16.44 -29.80 -23.35
CA LYS A 877 -16.35 -31.14 -22.78
C LYS A 877 -15.81 -32.17 -23.79
N LYS A 878 -16.24 -32.07 -25.07
CA LYS A 878 -15.80 -32.96 -26.15
C LYS A 878 -14.29 -32.93 -26.37
N LEU A 879 -13.66 -31.76 -26.32
CA LEU A 879 -12.22 -31.63 -26.54
C LEU A 879 -11.40 -32.16 -25.35
N MET A 880 -11.89 -31.98 -24.12
CA MET A 880 -11.26 -32.59 -22.95
C MET A 880 -11.37 -34.10 -22.95
N ASP A 881 -12.51 -34.63 -23.39
CA ASP A 881 -12.71 -36.06 -23.46
C ASP A 881 -11.80 -36.67 -24.55
N ARG A 882 -11.63 -36.00 -25.70
CA ARG A 882 -10.60 -36.35 -26.69
C ARG A 882 -9.19 -36.31 -26.13
N ALA A 883 -8.83 -35.26 -25.38
CA ALA A 883 -7.51 -35.13 -24.77
C ALA A 883 -7.24 -36.25 -23.74
N LYS A 884 -8.23 -36.61 -22.94
CA LYS A 884 -8.16 -37.74 -22.00
C LYS A 884 -8.05 -39.10 -22.70
N GLN A 885 -8.70 -39.27 -23.86
CA GLN A 885 -8.59 -40.49 -24.67
C GLN A 885 -7.20 -40.63 -25.30
N LYS A 886 -6.66 -39.56 -25.90
CA LYS A 886 -5.32 -39.59 -26.53
C LYS A 886 -4.19 -39.75 -25.50
N ILE A 887 -4.34 -39.13 -24.33
CA ILE A 887 -3.33 -39.08 -23.27
C ILE A 887 -3.97 -39.53 -21.95
N PRO A 888 -3.95 -40.83 -21.63
CA PRO A 888 -4.62 -41.37 -20.43
C PRO A 888 -4.08 -40.80 -19.12
N GLY A 889 -2.76 -40.52 -19.06
CA GLY A 889 -2.11 -39.91 -17.89
C GLY A 889 -2.65 -38.52 -17.52
N LEU A 890 -3.30 -37.81 -18.45
CA LEU A 890 -3.93 -36.52 -18.19
C LEU A 890 -5.08 -36.65 -17.19
N ARG A 891 -5.82 -37.76 -17.23
CA ARG A 891 -6.92 -38.02 -16.29
C ARG A 891 -6.38 -38.10 -14.87
N GLU A 892 -5.31 -38.84 -14.67
CA GLU A 892 -4.67 -39.00 -13.36
C GLU A 892 -4.02 -37.70 -12.88
N LEU A 893 -3.35 -36.97 -13.77
CA LEU A 893 -2.77 -35.67 -13.46
C LEU A 893 -3.83 -34.69 -12.95
N MET A 894 -4.98 -34.60 -13.62
CA MET A 894 -6.07 -33.68 -13.26
C MET A 894 -6.99 -34.16 -12.13
N MET A 895 -6.93 -35.43 -11.73
CA MET A 895 -7.70 -35.93 -10.58
C MET A 895 -7.12 -35.29 -9.32
N VAL A 896 -7.88 -34.37 -8.72
CA VAL A 896 -7.68 -33.96 -7.33
C VAL A 896 -8.11 -35.15 -6.49
N GLY A 897 -7.28 -35.62 -5.56
CA GLY A 897 -7.59 -36.77 -4.70
C GLY A 897 -8.92 -36.56 -3.98
N THR A 898 -10.03 -37.00 -4.58
CA THR A 898 -11.32 -37.11 -3.92
C THR A 898 -11.23 -38.31 -3.00
N HIS A 899 -11.55 -38.13 -1.72
CA HIS A 899 -11.84 -39.25 -0.83
C HIS A 899 -12.97 -40.09 -1.46
N GLY A 900 -12.58 -41.12 -2.21
CA GLY A 900 -13.39 -42.31 -2.44
C GLY A 900 -12.87 -43.39 -1.49
N SER A 901 -13.79 -44.15 -0.90
CA SER A 901 -13.53 -45.28 0.02
C SER A 901 -12.46 -46.28 -0.46
N ASN A 902 -12.16 -46.32 -1.76
CA ASN A 902 -11.13 -47.18 -2.35
C ASN A 902 -9.68 -46.72 -2.09
N THR A 903 -9.46 -45.49 -1.61
CA THR A 903 -8.11 -44.94 -1.36
C THR A 903 -7.52 -45.49 -0.05
N ASP A 904 -8.36 -45.85 0.93
CA ASP A 904 -7.92 -46.41 2.21
C ASP A 904 -7.20 -47.76 2.09
N ASN A 905 -7.58 -48.58 1.09
CA ASN A 905 -6.89 -49.84 0.83
C ASN A 905 -5.50 -49.65 0.19
N LYS A 906 -5.34 -48.67 -0.72
CA LYS A 906 -4.03 -48.30 -1.26
C LYS A 906 -3.15 -47.61 -0.22
N LEU A 907 -3.74 -46.80 0.66
CA LEU A 907 -3.08 -46.18 1.81
C LEU A 907 -2.61 -47.22 2.84
N ARG A 908 -3.40 -48.26 3.13
CA ARG A 908 -2.98 -49.42 3.94
C ARG A 908 -1.81 -50.16 3.30
N GLN A 909 -1.80 -50.31 1.98
CA GLN A 909 -0.73 -51.00 1.25
C GLN A 909 0.57 -50.16 1.21
N LYS A 910 0.49 -48.84 1.01
CA LYS A 910 1.64 -47.92 1.12
C LYS A 910 2.18 -47.82 2.55
N ARG A 911 1.32 -47.78 3.58
CA ARG A 911 1.72 -47.84 5.00
C ARG A 911 2.49 -49.13 5.32
N ARG A 912 2.13 -50.27 4.71
CA ARG A 912 2.88 -51.53 4.83
C ARG A 912 4.26 -51.49 4.15
N MET A 913 4.43 -50.73 3.07
CA MET A 913 5.72 -50.58 2.39
C MET A 913 6.68 -49.65 3.15
N PHE A 914 6.19 -48.55 3.72
CA PHE A 914 7.02 -47.67 4.56
C PHE A 914 7.53 -48.37 5.83
N ARG A 915 6.72 -49.28 6.39
CA ARG A 915 7.10 -50.12 7.54
C ARG A 915 8.15 -51.19 7.22
N LYS A 916 8.46 -51.41 5.95
CA LYS A 916 9.53 -52.33 5.47
C LYS A 916 10.82 -51.60 5.05
N LYS A 917 10.82 -50.26 4.99
CA LYS A 917 11.96 -49.43 4.58
C LYS A 917 12.52 -48.52 5.69
N SER A 918 11.76 -48.31 6.76
CA SER A 918 12.24 -47.90 8.09
C SER A 918 12.54 -49.13 8.90
#